data_AF-A0A6J0V945-F1
#
_entry.id   AF-A0A6J0V945-F1
#
_cell.length_a   1.000
_cell.length_b   1.000
_cell.length_c   1.000
_cell.angle_alpha   90.00
_cell.angle_beta   90.00
_cell.angle_gamma   90.00
#
_symmetry.space_group_name_H-M   'P 1'
#
loop_
_entity.id
_entity.type
_entity.pdbx_description
1 polymer ?
#
loop_
_entity_poly.entity_id
_entity_poly.type
_entity_poly.pdbx_seq_one_letter_code
_entity_poly.pdbx_strand_id
1 'polypeptide(L)'
;MEHHASTFSGVSFRQSSLNLESEQSLPVLKKPSWNKKKSLNLSSSQLSTWPAYTPGQVILQNRKPCALPEWQRTIKDPVSLSVAKPRYLEDLESYLRKELQALDLTKGKVQELKLQPYREVFEFFMEEFTTYKPLLASIKNEYDLTIAHLQQKIHSLESVNAVLVTASDQCTQQILAFQEQEKNEMTKLKKERLYLLDLIDKMKEDKCSLETQVAKMRKTVAEEYLRYLNECDARKLLLIDLNEMYHLKEEMKLTNVQEHKEEDTVKLTLALKMARQDLTKAQVELNTMKANYGDVVPRREYELQEEKYNNLAEKMAVLQKDFSDLQEEYDTMLEVHKQVSEERDQFYNDLINVQRTSTPRPQWDKCADVIAGGAERWSVLSEGKTSDQLVDVLLEDLGAGLLREKETFVGKGRSEKVPIYLRCDGLVRNKKLTKKEVVAILKEIWREKLSSDQQKGKRSSLQEFFLTFFQRKYGDALAFDWTYSIYETIKLYRSNETMSLFYHILIGALDEAVYHALLQQLGTLLKELTAADTANTGQLTREEFSLALKSAFPLKTEEEIQELLEAAGYKTEYDTIMYKPLFFEDEEGKIQLLVIKLRNQYVTEKQVYLCDLQAELGNLMEVRPDDLRTAFCTIDPGLAEQTLDYYIGCAFLVPKEQLDPTASIPIDILMQRLMTADLRRQVVVSGDAKCLPSSTTAEEAESPLI
;
A
#
# COMPACT_ATOMS: atom_id res chain seq x y z
N MET A 1 64.24 -36.38 3.66
CA MET A 1 64.95 -35.35 2.89
C MET A 1 64.00 -34.18 2.74
N GLU A 2 64.53 -32.99 3.02
CA GLU A 2 63.95 -31.64 2.87
C GLU A 2 62.86 -31.16 3.86
N HIS A 3 63.40 -30.50 4.91
CA HIS A 3 62.97 -29.32 5.64
C HIS A 3 61.75 -28.52 5.15
N HIS A 4 60.87 -28.10 6.07
CA HIS A 4 60.95 -26.77 6.69
C HIS A 4 59.97 -26.62 7.87
N ALA A 5 60.46 -26.00 8.94
CA ALA A 5 59.74 -25.62 10.15
C ALA A 5 58.96 -24.30 9.97
N SER A 6 57.94 -24.03 10.80
CA SER A 6 57.81 -22.78 11.60
C SER A 6 56.52 -22.71 12.44
N THR A 7 56.71 -22.76 13.76
CA THR A 7 56.21 -21.86 14.84
C THR A 7 54.80 -21.24 14.83
N PHE A 8 54.03 -21.62 15.86
CA PHE A 8 53.32 -20.81 16.89
C PHE A 8 52.83 -19.38 16.58
N SER A 9 51.53 -19.14 16.81
CA SER A 9 51.06 -18.08 17.74
C SER A 9 49.65 -18.39 18.24
N GLY A 10 49.44 -18.25 19.55
CA GLY A 10 48.14 -18.39 20.21
C GLY A 10 47.46 -17.03 20.34
N VAL A 11 46.13 -17.02 20.25
CA VAL A 11 45.31 -15.89 20.69
C VAL A 11 44.16 -16.43 21.56
N SER A 12 44.16 -15.91 22.79
CA SER A 12 43.20 -16.12 23.86
C SER A 12 41.86 -15.45 23.54
N PHE A 13 40.74 -16.15 23.74
CA PHE A 13 39.42 -15.53 23.88
C PHE A 13 38.95 -15.66 25.32
N ARG A 14 38.83 -14.50 25.97
CA ARG A 14 38.34 -14.32 27.34
C ARG A 14 36.85 -14.67 27.41
N GLN A 15 36.50 -15.52 28.37
CA GLN A 15 35.17 -15.58 28.96
C GLN A 15 34.94 -14.32 29.80
N SER A 16 33.87 -13.60 29.50
CA SER A 16 33.25 -12.62 30.41
C SER A 16 31.79 -13.00 30.58
N SER A 17 31.54 -13.73 31.65
CA SER A 17 30.24 -13.97 32.26
C SER A 17 29.81 -12.73 33.04
N LEU A 18 28.68 -12.13 32.67
CA LEU A 18 27.92 -11.23 33.53
C LEU A 18 26.47 -11.69 33.57
N ASN A 19 26.02 -11.90 34.79
CA ASN A 19 24.68 -12.30 35.20
C ASN A 19 23.64 -11.26 34.76
N LEU A 20 22.45 -11.75 34.38
CA LEU A 20 21.20 -11.01 34.56
C LEU A 20 20.12 -12.00 35.03
N GLU A 21 19.97 -12.12 36.34
CA GLU A 21 18.71 -12.51 36.96
C GLU A 21 17.80 -11.28 36.96
N SER A 22 16.68 -11.33 36.24
CA SER A 22 15.51 -10.53 36.56
C SER A 22 14.27 -11.29 36.13
N GLU A 23 13.61 -11.92 37.11
CA GLU A 23 12.23 -12.37 37.00
C GLU A 23 11.34 -11.16 36.65
N GLN A 24 10.71 -11.20 35.48
CA GLN A 24 9.52 -10.41 35.21
C GLN A 24 8.44 -11.32 34.62
N SER A 25 7.40 -11.45 35.42
CA SER A 25 6.10 -12.07 35.19
C SER A 25 5.55 -11.91 33.77
N LEU A 26 5.32 -13.04 33.09
CA LEU A 26 4.50 -13.10 31.89
C LEU A 26 3.01 -12.90 32.26
N PRO A 27 2.26 -12.01 31.60
CA PRO A 27 0.83 -11.88 31.81
C PRO A 27 0.06 -13.07 31.21
N VAL A 28 -0.86 -13.59 32.01
CA VAL A 28 -1.82 -14.65 31.71
C VAL A 28 -2.64 -14.31 30.46
N LEU A 29 -2.51 -15.12 29.40
CA LEU A 29 -3.39 -15.06 28.24
C LEU A 29 -4.79 -15.54 28.65
N LYS A 30 -5.75 -14.61 28.73
CA LYS A 30 -7.18 -14.92 28.87
C LYS A 30 -7.65 -15.69 27.63
N LYS A 31 -8.12 -16.91 27.83
CA LYS A 31 -8.88 -17.70 26.85
C LYS A 31 -10.16 -16.94 26.46
N PRO A 32 -10.45 -16.69 25.17
CA PRO A 32 -11.79 -16.31 24.77
C PRO A 32 -12.70 -17.54 24.75
N SER A 33 -13.77 -17.47 25.54
CA SER A 33 -14.86 -18.43 25.60
C SER A 33 -15.58 -18.54 24.25
N TRP A 34 -15.49 -19.70 23.60
CA TRP A 34 -16.35 -20.04 22.48
C TRP A 34 -17.75 -20.40 23.00
N ASN A 35 -18.64 -19.42 23.00
CA ASN A 35 -20.06 -19.69 23.12
C ASN A 35 -20.59 -20.25 21.80
N LYS A 36 -20.94 -21.54 21.83
CA LYS A 36 -21.72 -22.24 20.81
C LYS A 36 -22.98 -21.43 20.45
N LYS A 37 -23.07 -20.94 19.22
CA LYS A 37 -24.35 -20.64 18.57
C LYS A 37 -24.56 -21.60 17.40
N LYS A 38 -25.80 -22.05 17.32
CA LYS A 38 -26.31 -23.20 16.57
C LYS A 38 -26.04 -23.09 15.07
N SER A 39 -25.67 -24.22 14.46
CA SER A 39 -25.70 -24.45 13.03
C SER A 39 -27.13 -24.31 12.49
N LEU A 40 -27.31 -23.48 11.47
CA LEU A 40 -28.42 -23.57 10.53
C LEU A 40 -27.80 -23.74 9.15
N ASN A 41 -28.04 -24.91 8.59
CA ASN A 41 -27.64 -25.30 7.25
C ASN A 41 -28.54 -24.64 6.20
N LEU A 42 -27.89 -24.24 5.10
CA LEU A 42 -28.37 -24.10 3.72
C LEU A 42 -29.54 -23.14 3.43
N SER A 43 -29.23 -22.06 2.73
CA SER A 43 -29.74 -21.90 1.36
C SER A 43 -28.67 -21.26 0.47
N SER A 44 -28.45 -21.91 -0.66
CA SER A 44 -27.56 -21.54 -1.74
C SER A 44 -27.89 -20.19 -2.38
N SER A 45 -26.91 -19.69 -3.14
CA SER A 45 -27.02 -18.79 -4.29
C SER A 45 -27.53 -17.37 -4.03
N GLN A 46 -26.59 -16.42 -3.97
CA GLN A 46 -26.74 -15.08 -4.56
C GLN A 46 -25.33 -14.49 -4.76
N LEU A 47 -24.61 -15.05 -5.74
CA LEU A 47 -23.46 -14.37 -6.33
C LEU A 47 -24.01 -13.37 -7.35
N SER A 48 -23.76 -12.11 -7.03
CA SER A 48 -24.02 -10.91 -7.81
C SER A 48 -23.53 -11.04 -9.25
N THR A 49 -24.46 -11.11 -10.18
CA THR A 49 -24.19 -11.02 -11.62
C THR A 49 -24.33 -9.55 -12.03
N TRP A 50 -23.22 -8.88 -12.31
CA TRP A 50 -23.19 -7.73 -13.21
C TRP A 50 -22.83 -8.22 -14.62
N PRO A 51 -23.32 -7.55 -15.69
CA PRO A 51 -23.90 -6.22 -15.65
C PRO A 51 -25.43 -6.18 -15.68
N ALA A 52 -25.99 -5.33 -14.80
CA ALA A 52 -27.37 -4.90 -14.88
C ALA A 52 -27.55 -4.06 -16.17
N TYR A 53 -28.27 -4.63 -17.13
CA TYR A 53 -28.85 -3.88 -18.23
C TYR A 53 -29.96 -2.98 -17.66
N THR A 54 -29.67 -1.71 -17.44
CA THR A 54 -30.70 -0.70 -17.20
C THR A 54 -31.41 -0.43 -18.54
N PRO A 55 -32.74 -0.61 -18.65
CA PRO A 55 -33.45 -0.02 -19.77
C PRO A 55 -33.33 1.49 -19.59
N GLY A 56 -32.66 2.15 -20.54
CA GLY A 56 -32.55 3.61 -20.60
C GLY A 56 -33.92 4.26 -20.77
N GLN A 57 -34.65 4.42 -19.66
CA GLN A 57 -35.66 5.44 -19.50
C GLN A 57 -34.93 6.65 -18.91
N VAL A 58 -34.70 7.66 -19.75
CA VAL A 58 -34.80 9.11 -19.49
C VAL A 58 -33.95 9.83 -20.55
N ILE A 59 -34.63 10.23 -21.63
CA ILE A 59 -34.28 11.46 -22.34
C ILE A 59 -35.48 12.40 -22.17
N LEU A 60 -35.30 13.35 -21.24
CA LEU A 60 -35.82 14.72 -21.25
C LEU A 60 -37.33 14.91 -21.50
N GLN A 61 -38.15 14.65 -20.48
CA GLN A 61 -39.31 15.51 -20.23
C GLN A 61 -38.81 16.79 -19.56
N ASN A 62 -38.50 17.82 -20.36
CA ASN A 62 -38.59 19.24 -20.00
C ASN A 62 -38.11 20.10 -21.18
N ARG A 63 -38.97 20.22 -22.20
CA ARG A 63 -39.02 21.44 -23.02
C ARG A 63 -40.46 21.91 -23.10
N LYS A 64 -40.69 23.09 -22.54
CA LYS A 64 -41.87 23.93 -22.78
C LYS A 64 -42.06 24.07 -24.30
N PRO A 65 -43.28 23.88 -24.85
CA PRO A 65 -43.54 24.28 -26.21
C PRO A 65 -43.48 25.80 -26.29
N CYS A 66 -42.61 26.32 -27.15
CA CYS A 66 -42.63 27.73 -27.55
C CYS A 66 -44.02 28.07 -28.09
N ALA A 67 -44.61 29.11 -27.51
CA ALA A 67 -45.80 29.77 -28.02
C ALA A 67 -45.47 30.57 -29.29
N LEU A 68 -46.31 30.42 -30.32
CA LEU A 68 -46.63 31.43 -31.35
C LEU A 68 -47.74 30.86 -32.27
N PRO A 69 -48.62 31.70 -32.82
CA PRO A 69 -49.71 32.37 -32.11
C PRO A 69 -51.08 31.82 -32.53
N GLU A 70 -52.04 32.11 -31.66
CA GLU A 70 -53.48 31.89 -31.79
C GLU A 70 -54.02 32.11 -33.22
N TRP A 71 -54.44 31.04 -33.87
CA TRP A 71 -55.59 31.11 -34.76
C TRP A 71 -56.82 30.79 -33.91
N GLN A 72 -57.49 31.84 -33.46
CA GLN A 72 -58.81 31.76 -32.85
C GLN A 72 -59.76 31.04 -33.82
N ARG A 73 -60.03 29.76 -33.57
CA ARG A 73 -61.23 29.11 -34.08
C ARG A 73 -62.29 29.20 -33.00
N THR A 74 -63.14 30.20 -33.17
CA THR A 74 -64.48 30.25 -32.61
C THR A 74 -65.13 28.88 -32.75
N ILE A 75 -65.46 28.27 -31.62
CA ILE A 75 -66.37 27.13 -31.55
C ILE A 75 -67.74 27.67 -31.98
N LYS A 76 -67.99 27.57 -33.29
CA LYS A 76 -69.33 27.38 -33.82
C LYS A 76 -69.43 25.90 -34.12
N ASP A 77 -70.43 25.25 -33.55
CA ASP A 77 -70.77 23.86 -33.84
C ASP A 77 -70.69 23.58 -35.34
N PRO A 78 -69.88 22.61 -35.81
CA PRO A 78 -70.07 22.10 -37.14
C PRO A 78 -71.31 21.24 -37.11
N VAL A 79 -72.38 21.80 -37.67
CA VAL A 79 -73.46 21.08 -38.33
C VAL A 79 -72.94 19.74 -38.85
N SER A 80 -73.56 18.66 -38.40
CA SER A 80 -73.38 17.30 -38.88
C SER A 80 -73.74 17.21 -40.38
N LEU A 81 -72.78 17.57 -41.23
CA LEU A 81 -72.77 17.11 -42.61
C LEU A 81 -72.11 15.72 -42.61
N SER A 82 -72.95 14.69 -42.50
CA SER A 82 -72.58 13.31 -42.79
C SER A 82 -72.21 13.19 -44.27
N VAL A 83 -70.98 13.55 -44.62
CA VAL A 83 -70.38 13.09 -45.87
C VAL A 83 -70.10 11.61 -45.65
N ALA A 84 -70.86 10.75 -46.33
CA ALA A 84 -70.64 9.31 -46.28
C ALA A 84 -69.17 9.01 -46.59
N LYS A 85 -68.52 8.19 -45.77
CA LYS A 85 -67.14 7.76 -46.03
C LYS A 85 -67.10 7.14 -47.44
N PRO A 86 -66.06 7.41 -48.23
CA PRO A 86 -65.89 6.76 -49.53
C PRO A 86 -65.87 5.23 -49.33
N ARG A 87 -66.68 4.50 -50.09
CA ARG A 87 -66.81 3.03 -49.96
C ARG A 87 -65.45 2.31 -49.98
N TYR A 88 -64.52 2.78 -50.81
CA TYR A 88 -63.16 2.24 -50.89
C TYR A 88 -62.37 2.34 -49.58
N LEU A 89 -62.52 3.45 -48.84
CA LEU A 89 -61.88 3.60 -47.54
C LEU A 89 -62.50 2.66 -46.50
N GLU A 90 -63.82 2.46 -46.55
CA GLU A 90 -64.51 1.50 -45.68
C GLU A 90 -64.06 0.06 -45.97
N ASP A 91 -63.88 -0.29 -47.24
CA ASP A 91 -63.39 -1.60 -47.68
C ASP A 91 -61.96 -1.86 -47.20
N LEU A 92 -61.03 -0.89 -47.36
CA LEU A 92 -59.65 -1.00 -46.85
C LEU A 92 -59.59 -1.08 -45.32
N GLU A 93 -60.36 -0.26 -44.61
CA GLU A 93 -60.44 -0.33 -43.14
C GLU A 93 -61.03 -1.67 -42.67
N SER A 94 -61.98 -2.24 -43.41
CA SER A 94 -62.57 -3.54 -43.10
C SER A 94 -61.59 -4.69 -43.34
N TYR A 95 -60.79 -4.61 -44.42
CA TYR A 95 -59.72 -5.56 -44.74
C TYR A 95 -58.63 -5.53 -43.67
N LEU A 96 -58.14 -4.32 -43.31
CA LEU A 96 -57.15 -4.15 -42.25
C LEU A 96 -57.62 -4.74 -40.92
N ARG A 97 -58.89 -4.51 -40.55
CA ARG A 97 -59.46 -5.04 -39.31
C ARG A 97 -59.54 -6.58 -39.32
N LYS A 98 -59.87 -7.19 -40.46
CA LYS A 98 -59.90 -8.66 -40.61
C LYS A 98 -58.51 -9.27 -40.53
N GLU A 99 -57.53 -8.71 -41.24
CA GLU A 99 -56.15 -9.19 -41.24
C GLU A 99 -55.48 -9.04 -39.87
N LEU A 100 -55.70 -7.91 -39.18
CA LEU A 100 -55.18 -7.72 -37.82
C LEU A 100 -55.82 -8.67 -36.78
N GLN A 101 -57.07 -9.10 -37.00
CA GLN A 101 -57.74 -10.09 -36.15
C GLN A 101 -57.27 -11.53 -36.44
N ALA A 102 -56.75 -11.79 -37.63
CA ALA A 102 -56.21 -13.09 -38.03
C ALA A 102 -54.78 -13.33 -37.52
N LEU A 103 -54.07 -12.30 -37.06
CA LEU A 103 -52.71 -12.43 -36.54
C LEU A 103 -52.65 -13.08 -35.15
N ASP A 104 -51.79 -14.08 -35.01
CA ASP A 104 -51.53 -14.76 -33.74
C ASP A 104 -50.60 -13.93 -32.83
N LEU A 105 -51.19 -13.28 -31.82
CA LEU A 105 -50.50 -12.39 -30.87
C LEU A 105 -49.61 -13.15 -29.86
N THR A 106 -49.59 -14.49 -29.88
CA THR A 106 -48.83 -15.30 -28.93
C THR A 106 -47.36 -15.49 -29.31
N LYS A 107 -46.98 -15.19 -30.56
CA LYS A 107 -45.58 -15.29 -31.02
C LYS A 107 -44.86 -13.96 -30.82
N GLY A 108 -43.72 -14.02 -30.11
CA GLY A 108 -42.88 -12.87 -29.79
C GLY A 108 -42.28 -12.21 -31.02
N LYS A 109 -43.05 -11.26 -31.59
CA LYS A 109 -42.70 -10.20 -32.57
C LYS A 109 -43.98 -9.49 -33.03
N VAL A 110 -44.91 -9.26 -32.09
CA VAL A 110 -46.28 -8.80 -32.37
C VAL A 110 -46.31 -7.49 -33.18
N GLN A 111 -45.38 -6.57 -32.91
CA GLN A 111 -45.32 -5.30 -33.60
C GLN A 111 -44.80 -5.44 -35.04
N GLU A 112 -43.84 -6.35 -35.30
CA GLU A 112 -43.33 -6.63 -36.65
C GLU A 112 -44.38 -7.35 -37.51
N LEU A 113 -45.12 -8.30 -36.91
CA LEU A 113 -46.21 -9.01 -37.59
C LEU A 113 -47.36 -8.08 -37.98
N LYS A 114 -47.65 -7.07 -37.15
CA LYS A 114 -48.66 -6.04 -37.46
C LYS A 114 -48.27 -5.17 -38.65
N LEU A 115 -46.97 -4.93 -38.90
CA LEU A 115 -46.53 -4.06 -40.00
C LEU A 115 -46.94 -4.60 -41.38
N GLN A 116 -47.10 -5.92 -41.52
CA GLN A 116 -47.42 -6.55 -42.80
C GLN A 116 -48.83 -6.18 -43.32
N PRO A 117 -49.94 -6.33 -42.54
CA PRO A 117 -51.25 -5.83 -42.94
C PRO A 117 -51.29 -4.32 -43.22
N TYR A 118 -50.58 -3.51 -42.43
CA TYR A 118 -50.51 -2.06 -42.66
C TYR A 118 -49.76 -1.72 -43.96
N ARG A 119 -48.70 -2.46 -44.29
CA ARG A 119 -47.95 -2.32 -45.55
C ARG A 119 -48.83 -2.64 -46.76
N GLU A 120 -49.57 -3.75 -46.71
CA GLU A 120 -50.46 -4.18 -47.79
C GLU A 120 -51.61 -3.19 -48.01
N VAL A 121 -52.25 -2.71 -46.94
CA VAL A 121 -53.30 -1.69 -47.05
C VAL A 121 -52.77 -0.36 -47.58
N PHE A 122 -51.53 0.00 -47.22
CA PHE A 122 -50.89 1.20 -47.75
C PHE A 122 -50.52 1.05 -49.23
N GLU A 123 -50.13 -0.13 -49.70
CA GLU A 123 -49.95 -0.41 -51.13
C GLU A 123 -51.26 -0.29 -51.91
N PHE A 124 -52.35 -0.93 -51.44
CA PHE A 124 -53.68 -0.78 -52.05
C PHE A 124 -54.14 0.69 -52.05
N PHE A 125 -53.85 1.43 -50.98
CA PHE A 125 -54.14 2.86 -50.93
C PHE A 125 -53.34 3.62 -52.00
N MET A 126 -52.03 3.38 -52.12
CA MET A 126 -51.17 4.06 -53.11
C MET A 126 -51.53 3.74 -54.56
N GLU A 127 -52.05 2.54 -54.84
CA GLU A 127 -52.41 2.12 -56.20
C GLU A 127 -53.53 2.99 -56.82
N GLU A 128 -54.47 3.49 -55.99
CA GLU A 128 -55.56 4.37 -56.43
C GLU A 128 -55.12 5.83 -56.67
N PHE A 129 -54.01 6.29 -56.08
CA PHE A 129 -53.53 7.68 -56.23
C PHE A 129 -52.49 7.82 -57.34
N THR A 130 -52.91 7.72 -58.60
CA THR A 130 -52.00 7.71 -59.76
C THR A 130 -51.07 8.93 -59.85
N THR A 131 -51.50 10.13 -59.41
CA THR A 131 -50.72 11.38 -59.49
C THR A 131 -49.66 11.50 -58.39
N TYR A 132 -49.93 10.98 -57.19
CA TYR A 132 -49.07 11.12 -56.00
C TYR A 132 -48.30 9.83 -55.67
N LYS A 133 -48.60 8.73 -56.36
CA LYS A 133 -47.97 7.40 -56.19
C LYS A 133 -46.43 7.43 -56.18
N PRO A 134 -45.72 8.17 -57.07
CA PRO A 134 -44.25 8.18 -57.05
C PRO A 134 -43.67 8.75 -55.75
N LEU A 135 -44.31 9.78 -55.18
CA LEU A 135 -43.88 10.40 -53.93
C LEU A 135 -44.15 9.48 -52.73
N LEU A 136 -45.35 8.90 -52.65
CA LEU A 136 -45.71 7.98 -51.57
C LEU A 136 -44.86 6.70 -51.60
N ALA A 137 -44.58 6.17 -52.79
CA ALA A 137 -43.67 5.03 -52.97
C ALA A 137 -42.24 5.37 -52.56
N SER A 138 -41.74 6.57 -52.88
CA SER A 138 -40.42 7.03 -52.42
C SER A 138 -40.34 7.12 -50.89
N ILE A 139 -41.38 7.67 -50.24
CA ILE A 139 -41.45 7.76 -48.78
C ILE A 139 -41.47 6.35 -48.17
N LYS A 140 -42.30 5.45 -48.70
CA LYS A 140 -42.36 4.06 -48.26
C LYS A 140 -40.99 3.36 -48.40
N ASN A 141 -40.32 3.55 -49.53
CA ASN A 141 -39.03 2.93 -49.80
C ASN A 141 -37.96 3.35 -48.77
N GLU A 142 -37.92 4.62 -48.36
CA GLU A 142 -37.00 5.08 -47.30
C GLU A 142 -37.29 4.42 -45.95
N TYR A 143 -38.56 4.28 -45.57
CA TYR A 143 -38.93 3.55 -44.35
C TYR A 143 -38.60 2.06 -44.44
N ASP A 144 -38.80 1.44 -45.61
CA ASP A 144 -38.49 0.04 -45.85
C ASP A 144 -36.98 -0.24 -45.77
N LEU A 145 -36.17 0.63 -46.37
CA LEU A 145 -34.70 0.56 -46.31
C LEU A 145 -34.18 0.76 -44.89
N THR A 146 -34.72 1.73 -44.14
CA THR A 146 -34.31 1.98 -42.75
C THR A 146 -34.70 0.84 -41.82
N ILE A 147 -35.88 0.23 -41.99
CA ILE A 147 -36.28 -0.98 -41.23
C ILE A 147 -35.32 -2.13 -41.52
N ALA A 148 -34.99 -2.39 -42.79
CA ALA A 148 -34.05 -3.45 -43.17
C ALA A 148 -32.65 -3.22 -42.57
N HIS A 149 -32.16 -1.98 -42.59
CA HIS A 149 -30.88 -1.61 -41.97
C HIS A 149 -30.90 -1.86 -40.44
N LEU A 150 -31.96 -1.46 -39.75
CA LEU A 150 -32.11 -1.69 -38.31
C LEU A 150 -32.18 -3.19 -37.97
N GLN A 151 -32.90 -3.98 -38.77
CA GLN A 151 -32.95 -5.44 -38.62
C GLN A 151 -31.56 -6.05 -38.79
N GLN A 152 -30.79 -5.65 -39.82
CA GLN A 152 -29.42 -6.14 -40.02
C GLN A 152 -28.52 -5.78 -38.83
N LYS A 153 -28.65 -4.57 -38.29
CA LYS A 153 -27.92 -4.14 -37.09
C LYS A 153 -28.26 -5.00 -35.87
N ILE A 154 -29.55 -5.32 -35.66
CA ILE A 154 -29.98 -6.21 -34.57
C ILE A 154 -29.35 -7.60 -34.72
N HIS A 155 -29.38 -8.22 -35.91
CA HIS A 155 -28.75 -9.52 -36.13
C HIS A 155 -27.24 -9.48 -35.86
N SER A 156 -26.55 -8.40 -36.25
CA SER A 156 -25.12 -8.25 -35.95
C SER A 156 -24.86 -8.17 -34.44
N LEU A 157 -25.70 -7.45 -33.69
CA LEU A 157 -25.60 -7.33 -32.24
C LEU A 157 -25.89 -8.66 -31.53
N GLU A 158 -26.88 -9.41 -32.00
CA GLU A 158 -27.19 -10.76 -31.48
C GLU A 158 -26.01 -11.72 -31.66
N SER A 159 -25.34 -11.67 -32.82
CA SER A 159 -24.15 -12.49 -33.06
C SER A 159 -22.99 -12.14 -32.12
N VAL A 160 -22.75 -10.85 -31.86
CA VAL A 160 -21.73 -10.39 -30.92
C VAL A 160 -22.09 -10.76 -29.48
N ASN A 161 -23.37 -10.66 -29.13
CA ASN A 161 -23.86 -11.04 -27.80
C ASN A 161 -23.64 -12.54 -27.52
N ALA A 162 -23.82 -13.41 -28.52
CA ALA A 162 -23.55 -14.84 -28.37
C ALA A 162 -22.06 -15.14 -28.10
N VAL A 163 -21.15 -14.42 -28.76
CA VAL A 163 -19.70 -14.54 -28.50
C VAL A 163 -19.37 -14.03 -27.10
N LEU A 164 -19.96 -12.92 -26.68
CA LEU A 164 -19.75 -12.35 -25.35
C LEU A 164 -20.21 -13.29 -24.23
N VAL A 165 -21.39 -13.91 -24.38
CA VAL A 165 -21.91 -14.91 -23.43
C VAL A 165 -20.95 -16.10 -23.34
N THR A 166 -20.49 -16.61 -24.50
CA THR A 166 -19.55 -17.73 -24.52
C THR A 166 -18.21 -17.37 -23.85
N ALA A 167 -17.68 -16.17 -24.10
CA ALA A 167 -16.45 -15.69 -23.46
C ALA A 167 -16.63 -15.50 -21.95
N SER A 168 -17.78 -14.98 -21.51
CA SER A 168 -18.13 -14.85 -20.10
C SER A 168 -18.22 -16.22 -19.40
N ASP A 169 -18.83 -17.21 -20.06
CA ASP A 169 -18.90 -18.58 -19.55
C ASP A 169 -17.52 -19.22 -19.42
N GLN A 170 -16.62 -18.97 -20.38
CA GLN A 170 -15.22 -19.42 -20.30
C GLN A 170 -14.46 -18.77 -19.14
N CYS A 171 -14.59 -17.44 -18.95
CA CYS A 171 -13.97 -16.75 -17.83
C CYS A 171 -14.50 -17.25 -16.48
N THR A 172 -15.81 -17.45 -16.34
CA THR A 172 -16.39 -17.98 -15.10
C THR A 172 -15.92 -19.40 -14.81
N GLN A 173 -15.80 -20.26 -15.83
CA GLN A 173 -15.22 -21.60 -15.67
C GLN A 173 -13.76 -21.57 -15.23
N GLN A 174 -12.95 -20.68 -15.79
CA GLN A 174 -11.55 -20.50 -15.36
C GLN A 174 -11.45 -20.04 -13.90
N ILE A 175 -12.27 -19.08 -13.49
CA ILE A 175 -12.32 -18.60 -12.10
C ILE A 175 -12.68 -19.76 -11.15
N LEU A 176 -13.67 -20.57 -11.50
CA LEU A 176 -14.06 -21.73 -10.69
C LEU A 176 -12.94 -22.77 -10.60
N ALA A 177 -12.23 -23.03 -11.69
CA ALA A 177 -11.11 -23.96 -11.71
C ALA A 177 -9.96 -23.48 -10.81
N PHE A 178 -9.61 -22.19 -10.87
CA PHE A 178 -8.59 -21.61 -9.98
C PHE A 178 -9.01 -21.68 -8.51
N GLN A 179 -10.26 -21.36 -8.19
CA GLN A 179 -10.78 -21.47 -6.81
C GLN A 179 -10.73 -22.90 -6.27
N GLU A 180 -11.01 -23.90 -7.10
CA GLU A 180 -10.90 -25.30 -6.71
C GLU A 180 -9.45 -25.72 -6.48
N GLN A 181 -8.52 -25.27 -7.34
CA GLN A 181 -7.09 -25.50 -7.16
C GLN A 181 -6.57 -24.86 -5.86
N GLU A 182 -6.87 -23.59 -5.60
CA GLU A 182 -6.48 -22.89 -4.38
C GLU A 182 -7.00 -23.59 -3.12
N LYS A 183 -8.25 -24.08 -3.16
CA LYS A 183 -8.83 -24.85 -2.07
C LYS A 183 -8.05 -26.14 -1.83
N ASN A 184 -7.70 -26.86 -2.89
CA ASN A 184 -6.92 -28.09 -2.79
C ASN A 184 -5.52 -27.82 -2.21
N GLU A 185 -4.82 -26.79 -2.67
CA GLU A 185 -3.51 -26.37 -2.15
C GLU A 185 -3.60 -25.96 -0.68
N MET A 186 -4.61 -25.14 -0.31
CA MET A 186 -4.83 -24.75 1.07
C MET A 186 -5.07 -25.96 1.98
N THR A 187 -5.76 -26.99 1.51
CA THR A 187 -5.95 -28.22 2.31
C THR A 187 -4.66 -29.03 2.46
N LYS A 188 -3.79 -29.07 1.43
CA LYS A 188 -2.48 -29.72 1.51
C LYS A 188 -1.57 -28.99 2.51
N LEU A 189 -1.45 -27.66 2.39
CA LEU A 189 -0.67 -26.83 3.30
C LEU A 189 -1.16 -26.93 4.75
N LYS A 190 -2.48 -27.02 4.97
CA LYS A 190 -3.03 -27.24 6.31
C LYS A 190 -2.63 -28.58 6.90
N LYS A 191 -2.60 -29.65 6.09
CA LYS A 191 -2.16 -30.98 6.54
C LYS A 191 -0.66 -30.99 6.87
N GLU A 192 0.15 -30.38 6.01
CA GLU A 192 1.59 -30.25 6.24
C GLU A 192 1.91 -29.43 7.49
N ARG A 193 1.22 -28.30 7.69
CA ARG A 193 1.34 -27.51 8.93
C ARG A 193 1.04 -28.34 10.18
N LEU A 194 -0.01 -29.16 10.14
CA LEU A 194 -0.35 -30.04 11.27
C LEU A 194 0.72 -31.10 11.52
N TYR A 195 1.25 -31.70 10.45
CA TYR A 195 2.33 -32.67 10.53
C TYR A 195 3.61 -32.05 11.12
N LEU A 196 4.00 -30.86 10.67
CA LEU A 196 5.18 -30.16 11.18
C LEU A 196 5.02 -29.76 12.66
N LEU A 197 3.82 -29.38 13.08
CA LEU A 197 3.54 -29.10 14.49
C LEU A 197 3.70 -30.35 15.37
N ASP A 198 3.16 -31.49 14.93
CA ASP A 198 3.30 -32.78 15.63
C ASP A 198 4.79 -33.20 15.74
N LEU A 199 5.55 -33.01 14.67
CA LEU A 199 6.98 -33.28 14.66
C LEU A 199 7.75 -32.38 15.63
N ILE A 200 7.42 -31.08 15.67
CA ILE A 200 8.03 -30.13 16.62
C ILE A 200 7.74 -30.55 18.06
N ASP A 201 6.52 -30.96 18.37
CA ASP A 201 6.14 -31.38 19.71
C ASP A 201 6.87 -32.67 20.12
N LYS A 202 6.99 -33.63 19.20
CA LYS A 202 7.81 -34.84 19.42
C LYS A 202 9.28 -34.52 19.67
N MET A 203 9.87 -33.63 18.86
CA MET A 203 11.27 -33.22 19.05
C MET A 203 11.49 -32.48 20.38
N LYS A 204 10.51 -31.70 20.84
CA LYS A 204 10.56 -31.04 22.16
C LYS A 204 10.50 -32.06 23.29
N GLU A 205 9.64 -33.08 23.18
CA GLU A 205 9.55 -34.17 24.16
C GLU A 205 10.88 -34.94 24.24
N ASP A 206 11.45 -35.29 23.09
CA ASP A 206 12.76 -35.96 23.00
C ASP A 206 13.86 -35.11 23.63
N LYS A 207 13.89 -33.80 23.35
CA LYS A 207 14.84 -32.86 23.97
C LYS A 207 14.72 -32.84 25.50
N CYS A 208 13.49 -32.72 26.04
CA CYS A 208 13.28 -32.74 27.49
C CYS A 208 13.71 -34.08 28.12
N SER A 209 13.49 -35.20 27.43
CA SER A 209 13.91 -36.52 27.88
C SER A 209 15.44 -36.65 27.96
N LEU A 210 16.15 -36.16 26.93
CA LEU A 210 17.61 -36.16 26.87
C LEU A 210 18.21 -35.22 27.91
N GLU A 211 17.65 -34.03 28.09
CA GLU A 211 18.08 -33.09 29.15
C GLU A 211 17.96 -33.72 30.54
N THR A 212 16.87 -34.46 30.79
CA THR A 212 16.68 -35.20 32.05
C THR A 212 17.75 -36.30 32.22
N GLN A 213 18.08 -37.03 31.15
CA GLN A 213 19.14 -38.04 31.18
C GLN A 213 20.51 -37.42 31.44
N VAL A 214 20.84 -36.30 30.78
CA VAL A 214 22.09 -35.56 30.98
C VAL A 214 22.19 -35.06 32.42
N ALA A 215 21.12 -34.52 32.98
CA ALA A 215 21.08 -34.08 34.38
C ALA A 215 21.35 -35.24 35.35
N LYS A 216 20.76 -36.41 35.10
CA LYS A 216 21.01 -37.62 35.88
C LYS A 216 22.46 -38.08 35.77
N MET A 217 23.03 -38.12 34.56
CA MET A 217 24.43 -38.50 34.35
C MET A 217 25.40 -37.53 35.03
N ARG A 218 25.14 -36.22 34.97
CA ARG A 218 25.94 -35.21 35.69
C ARG A 218 25.91 -35.44 37.20
N LYS A 219 24.74 -35.75 37.76
CA LYS A 219 24.60 -36.08 39.18
C LYS A 219 25.39 -37.33 39.56
N THR A 220 25.26 -38.42 38.79
CA THR A 220 26.02 -39.66 39.07
C THR A 220 27.52 -39.45 38.96
N VAL A 221 27.98 -38.68 37.96
CA VAL A 221 29.40 -38.35 37.81
C VAL A 221 29.91 -37.55 39.01
N ALA A 222 29.14 -36.57 39.49
CA ALA A 222 29.49 -35.81 40.69
C ALA A 222 29.57 -36.69 41.95
N GLU A 223 28.64 -37.64 42.11
CA GLU A 223 28.66 -38.61 43.21
C GLU A 223 29.89 -39.53 43.14
N GLU A 224 30.26 -40.03 41.96
CA GLU A 224 31.47 -40.84 41.78
C GLU A 224 32.75 -40.03 42.04
N TYR A 225 32.82 -38.77 41.58
CA TYR A 225 33.95 -37.88 41.90
C TYR A 225 34.10 -37.68 43.41
N LEU A 226 32.99 -37.48 44.13
CA LEU A 226 33.01 -37.37 45.59
C LEU A 226 33.51 -38.66 46.25
N ARG A 227 33.06 -39.83 45.79
CA ARG A 227 33.54 -41.13 46.30
C ARG A 227 35.04 -41.31 46.05
N TYR A 228 35.52 -40.96 44.88
CA TYR A 228 36.95 -41.02 44.55
C TYR A 228 37.78 -40.12 45.47
N LEU A 229 37.34 -38.89 45.75
CA LEU A 229 38.02 -38.00 46.69
C LEU A 229 38.08 -38.60 48.10
N ASN A 230 36.96 -39.12 48.61
CA ASN A 230 36.91 -39.77 49.91
C ASN A 230 37.85 -40.99 49.99
N GLU A 231 37.92 -41.79 48.92
CA GLU A 231 38.83 -42.94 48.85
C GLU A 231 40.31 -42.50 48.79
N CYS A 232 40.63 -41.45 48.03
CA CYS A 232 41.97 -40.87 47.99
C CYS A 232 42.43 -40.38 49.35
N ASP A 233 41.56 -39.70 50.10
CA ASP A 233 41.90 -39.20 51.43
C ASP A 233 42.07 -40.34 52.45
N ALA A 234 41.23 -41.39 52.38
CA ALA A 234 41.43 -42.60 53.17
C ALA A 234 42.77 -43.31 52.85
N ARG A 235 43.14 -43.41 51.57
CA ARG A 235 44.43 -43.98 51.14
C ARG A 235 45.62 -43.16 51.64
N LYS A 236 45.54 -41.82 51.62
CA LYS A 236 46.59 -40.96 52.19
C LYS A 236 46.79 -41.23 53.68
N LEU A 237 45.69 -41.37 54.43
CA LEU A 237 45.75 -41.71 55.85
C LEU A 237 46.47 -43.05 56.09
N LEU A 238 46.06 -44.09 55.36
CA LEU A 238 46.67 -45.42 55.47
C LEU A 238 48.17 -45.42 55.10
N LEU A 239 48.57 -44.59 54.13
CA LEU A 239 49.96 -44.49 53.70
C LEU A 239 50.83 -43.81 54.76
N ILE A 240 50.27 -42.85 55.52
CA ILE A 240 50.92 -42.24 56.69
C ILE A 240 51.11 -43.29 57.78
N ASP A 241 50.05 -44.04 58.15
CA ASP A 241 50.12 -45.12 59.14
C ASP A 241 51.13 -46.22 58.75
N LEU A 242 51.14 -46.61 57.47
CA LEU A 242 52.05 -47.60 56.93
C LEU A 242 53.51 -47.13 57.03
N ASN A 243 53.77 -45.86 56.71
CA ASN A 243 55.11 -45.30 56.77
C ASN A 243 55.64 -45.26 58.21
N GLU A 244 54.79 -44.94 59.20
CA GLU A 244 55.13 -45.07 60.62
C GLU A 244 55.48 -46.52 61.01
N MET A 245 54.69 -47.49 60.53
CA MET A 245 54.96 -48.91 60.74
C MET A 245 56.26 -49.39 60.06
N TYR A 246 56.63 -48.83 58.91
CA TYR A 246 57.91 -49.13 58.26
C TYR A 246 59.09 -48.57 59.05
N HIS A 247 59.00 -47.36 59.57
CA HIS A 247 60.03 -46.81 60.47
C HIS A 247 60.25 -47.71 61.69
N LEU A 248 59.18 -48.23 62.30
CA LEU A 248 59.23 -49.19 63.42
C LEU A 248 59.85 -50.56 63.03
N LYS A 249 59.68 -50.98 61.77
CA LYS A 249 60.17 -52.28 61.26
C LYS A 249 61.61 -52.22 60.77
N GLU A 250 62.05 -51.08 60.26
CA GLU A 250 63.45 -50.82 59.88
C GLU A 250 64.35 -50.88 61.12
N GLU A 251 63.87 -50.39 62.28
CA GLU A 251 64.55 -50.52 63.58
C GLU A 251 64.75 -51.99 64.01
N MET A 252 63.85 -52.91 63.62
CA MET A 252 63.93 -54.33 63.97
C MET A 252 64.78 -55.18 63.00
N LYS A 253 65.11 -54.69 61.80
CA LYS A 253 65.76 -55.49 60.74
C LYS A 253 67.29 -55.39 60.70
N LEU A 254 67.91 -54.69 61.66
CA LEU A 254 69.38 -54.63 61.81
C LEU A 254 70.00 -55.90 62.45
N THR A 255 69.35 -57.06 62.36
CA THR A 255 69.87 -58.34 62.88
C THR A 255 69.73 -59.47 61.85
N ASN A 256 70.91 -59.98 61.51
CA ASN A 256 71.20 -61.20 60.77
C ASN A 256 71.21 -61.18 59.24
N VAL A 257 72.35 -61.69 58.79
CA VAL A 257 73.10 -61.55 57.56
C VAL A 257 73.49 -62.97 57.15
N GLN A 258 73.65 -63.19 55.84
CA GLN A 258 74.48 -64.24 55.20
C GLN A 258 74.06 -65.71 55.38
N GLU A 259 74.41 -66.64 54.49
CA GLU A 259 74.85 -66.63 53.09
C GLU A 259 74.99 -68.11 52.64
N HIS A 260 74.99 -68.32 51.32
CA HIS A 260 75.79 -69.25 50.51
C HIS A 260 76.10 -70.69 50.97
N LYS A 261 75.67 -71.70 50.18
CA LYS A 261 76.32 -72.40 49.04
C LYS A 261 77.16 -73.60 49.50
N GLU A 262 77.05 -74.74 48.80
CA GLU A 262 78.19 -75.52 48.26
C GLU A 262 77.78 -76.89 47.65
N GLU A 263 77.53 -76.86 46.35
CA GLU A 263 78.37 -77.44 45.29
C GLU A 263 78.81 -78.92 45.21
N ASP A 264 78.23 -79.85 45.98
CA ASP A 264 78.16 -81.27 45.52
C ASP A 264 76.74 -81.86 45.53
N THR A 265 75.80 -81.00 45.92
CA THR A 265 74.45 -80.93 45.39
C THR A 265 74.43 -80.42 43.95
N VAL A 266 75.49 -79.79 43.41
CA VAL A 266 75.45 -79.06 42.12
C VAL A 266 75.05 -79.89 40.91
N LYS A 267 75.32 -81.20 40.86
CA LYS A 267 74.97 -82.04 39.69
C LYS A 267 73.59 -82.66 39.77
N LEU A 268 73.16 -83.11 40.96
CA LEU A 268 71.77 -83.50 41.21
C LEU A 268 70.86 -82.27 41.17
N THR A 269 71.34 -81.13 41.68
CA THR A 269 70.70 -79.85 41.49
C THR A 269 70.84 -79.35 40.07
N LEU A 270 71.82 -79.71 39.24
CA LEU A 270 71.83 -79.36 37.82
C LEU A 270 70.76 -80.15 37.07
N ALA A 271 70.59 -81.44 37.35
CA ALA A 271 69.51 -82.26 36.78
C ALA A 271 68.13 -81.85 37.32
N LEU A 272 68.01 -81.56 38.62
CA LEU A 272 66.81 -81.03 39.26
C LEU A 272 66.57 -79.57 38.85
N LYS A 273 67.60 -78.79 38.51
CA LYS A 273 67.53 -77.44 37.95
C LYS A 273 67.15 -77.49 36.48
N MET A 274 67.61 -78.47 35.71
CA MET A 274 67.14 -78.76 34.36
C MET A 274 65.67 -79.20 34.40
N ALA A 275 65.29 -80.12 35.28
CA ALA A 275 63.88 -80.52 35.45
C ALA A 275 63.00 -79.38 35.99
N ARG A 276 63.52 -78.53 36.91
CA ARG A 276 62.85 -77.31 37.35
C ARG A 276 62.81 -76.25 36.26
N GLN A 277 63.83 -76.15 35.41
CA GLN A 277 63.89 -75.26 34.25
C GLN A 277 62.90 -75.72 33.18
N ASP A 278 62.79 -77.01 32.92
CA ASP A 278 61.82 -77.58 31.98
C ASP A 278 60.41 -77.46 32.54
N LEU A 279 60.21 -77.66 33.85
CA LEU A 279 58.92 -77.40 34.50
C LEU A 279 58.59 -75.91 34.50
N THR A 280 59.53 -75.01 34.78
CA THR A 280 59.29 -73.57 34.67
C THR A 280 59.10 -73.14 33.23
N LYS A 281 59.78 -73.76 32.27
CA LYS A 281 59.60 -73.49 30.84
C LYS A 281 58.23 -73.97 30.39
N ALA A 282 57.80 -75.17 30.77
CA ALA A 282 56.46 -75.68 30.52
C ALA A 282 55.39 -74.88 31.27
N GLN A 283 55.65 -74.42 32.49
CA GLN A 283 54.74 -73.57 33.25
C GLN A 283 54.66 -72.16 32.65
N VAL A 284 55.78 -71.63 32.16
CA VAL A 284 55.84 -70.36 31.43
C VAL A 284 55.15 -70.51 30.09
N GLU A 285 55.34 -71.60 29.35
CA GLU A 285 54.63 -71.94 28.10
C GLU A 285 53.14 -72.13 28.35
N LEU A 286 52.75 -72.77 29.45
CA LEU A 286 51.35 -72.95 29.82
C LEU A 286 50.72 -71.66 30.33
N ASN A 287 51.48 -70.81 31.02
CA ASN A 287 51.05 -69.48 31.44
C ASN A 287 51.02 -68.50 30.25
N THR A 288 51.94 -68.61 29.29
CA THR A 288 51.89 -67.83 28.03
C THR A 288 50.76 -68.34 27.16
N MET A 289 50.53 -69.64 27.05
CA MET A 289 49.34 -70.19 26.39
C MET A 289 48.07 -69.70 27.10
N LYS A 290 47.97 -69.79 28.43
CA LYS A 290 46.81 -69.26 29.18
C LYS A 290 46.65 -67.75 29.07
N ALA A 291 47.73 -66.98 28.97
CA ALA A 291 47.68 -65.55 28.71
C ALA A 291 47.24 -65.26 27.26
N ASN A 292 47.79 -66.00 26.29
CA ASN A 292 47.46 -65.91 24.87
C ASN A 292 46.01 -66.33 24.57
N TYR A 293 45.47 -67.30 25.33
CA TYR A 293 44.09 -67.77 25.23
C TYR A 293 43.13 -67.10 26.24
N GLY A 294 43.64 -66.28 27.16
CA GLY A 294 42.84 -65.51 28.11
C GLY A 294 42.10 -64.34 27.45
N ASP A 295 42.63 -63.83 26.34
CA ASP A 295 42.08 -62.74 25.53
C ASP A 295 41.26 -63.22 24.31
N VAL A 296 40.96 -64.51 24.19
CA VAL A 296 40.21 -65.04 23.05
C VAL A 296 38.71 -64.95 23.32
N VAL A 297 38.03 -64.15 22.51
CA VAL A 297 36.59 -63.91 22.60
C VAL A 297 35.82 -65.24 22.52
N PRO A 298 34.99 -65.57 23.53
CA PRO A 298 34.12 -66.74 23.49
C PRO A 298 33.32 -66.78 22.18
N ARG A 299 33.23 -67.95 21.55
CA ARG A 299 32.57 -68.13 20.25
C ARG A 299 31.17 -67.51 20.17
N ARG A 300 30.40 -67.58 21.26
CA ARG A 300 29.06 -66.98 21.37
C ARG A 300 29.09 -65.45 21.30
N GLU A 301 30.10 -64.82 21.88
CA GLU A 301 30.29 -63.37 21.83
C GLU A 301 30.78 -62.93 20.44
N TYR A 302 31.61 -63.75 19.79
CA TYR A 302 32.01 -63.54 18.40
C TYR A 302 30.80 -63.62 17.45
N GLU A 303 29.98 -64.67 17.53
CA GLU A 303 28.78 -64.84 16.71
C GLU A 303 27.78 -63.69 16.95
N LEU A 304 27.60 -63.24 18.20
CA LEU A 304 26.77 -62.08 18.53
C LEU A 304 27.33 -60.77 17.95
N GLN A 305 28.66 -60.61 17.96
CA GLN A 305 29.32 -59.44 17.41
C GLN A 305 29.31 -59.42 15.87
N GLU A 306 29.41 -60.59 15.25
CA GLU A 306 29.26 -60.79 13.80
C GLU A 306 27.84 -60.48 13.35
N GLU A 307 26.82 -60.95 14.08
CA GLU A 307 25.42 -60.59 13.81
C GLU A 307 25.18 -59.08 13.92
N LYS A 308 25.71 -58.44 14.97
CA LYS A 308 25.65 -56.98 15.11
C LYS A 308 26.36 -56.26 13.97
N TYR A 309 27.54 -56.73 13.57
CA TYR A 309 28.30 -56.16 12.47
C TYR A 309 27.52 -56.25 11.15
N ASN A 310 26.95 -57.42 10.84
CA ASN A 310 26.14 -57.63 9.65
C ASN A 310 24.91 -56.72 9.64
N ASN A 311 24.21 -56.60 10.78
CA ASN A 311 23.07 -55.67 10.91
C ASN A 311 23.49 -54.20 10.71
N LEU A 312 24.66 -53.81 11.22
CA LEU A 312 25.21 -52.47 11.03
C LEU A 312 25.63 -52.22 9.58
N ALA A 313 26.21 -53.22 8.92
CA ALA A 313 26.57 -53.15 7.50
C ALA A 313 25.33 -53.01 6.61
N GLU A 314 24.25 -53.76 6.87
CA GLU A 314 22.98 -53.61 6.16
C GLU A 314 22.38 -52.21 6.37
N LYS A 315 22.37 -51.71 7.61
CA LYS A 315 21.91 -50.34 7.91
C LYS A 315 22.74 -49.27 7.23
N MET A 316 24.07 -49.43 7.18
CA MET A 316 24.94 -48.51 6.43
C MET A 316 24.62 -48.54 4.94
N ALA A 317 24.40 -49.73 4.36
CA ALA A 317 24.07 -49.85 2.94
C ALA A 317 22.73 -49.17 2.60
N VAL A 318 21.72 -49.33 3.46
CA VAL A 318 20.42 -48.65 3.31
C VAL A 318 20.59 -47.13 3.44
N LEU A 319 21.27 -46.64 4.49
CA LEU A 319 21.49 -45.20 4.68
C LEU A 319 22.28 -44.58 3.53
N GLN A 320 23.26 -45.31 2.98
CA GLN A 320 24.05 -44.84 1.85
C GLN A 320 23.23 -44.76 0.57
N LYS A 321 22.29 -45.69 0.38
CA LYS A 321 21.31 -45.61 -0.71
C LYS A 321 20.37 -44.42 -0.51
N ASP A 322 19.77 -44.29 0.67
CA ASP A 322 18.85 -43.18 0.98
C ASP A 322 19.52 -41.82 0.80
N PHE A 323 20.81 -41.71 1.15
CA PHE A 323 21.59 -40.49 0.92
C PHE A 323 21.80 -40.20 -0.57
N SER A 324 22.07 -41.23 -1.38
CA SER A 324 22.18 -41.10 -2.84
C SER A 324 20.86 -40.66 -3.46
N ASP A 325 19.75 -41.29 -3.05
CA ASP A 325 18.41 -40.97 -3.55
C ASP A 325 18.03 -39.53 -3.18
N LEU A 326 18.30 -39.09 -1.93
CA LEU A 326 18.06 -37.72 -1.48
C LEU A 326 18.95 -36.69 -2.22
N GLN A 327 20.19 -37.06 -2.55
CA GLN A 327 21.07 -36.21 -3.32
C GLN A 327 20.55 -36.00 -4.75
N GLU A 328 20.06 -37.06 -5.40
CA GLU A 328 19.42 -36.96 -6.71
C GLU A 328 18.15 -36.10 -6.66
N GLU A 329 17.29 -36.27 -5.65
CA GLU A 329 16.11 -35.42 -5.45
C GLU A 329 16.51 -33.94 -5.27
N TYR A 330 17.53 -33.67 -4.47
CA TYR A 330 18.04 -32.30 -4.29
C TYR A 330 18.53 -31.69 -5.60
N ASP A 331 19.32 -32.44 -6.39
CA ASP A 331 19.83 -31.98 -7.67
C ASP A 331 18.69 -31.70 -8.66
N THR A 332 17.67 -32.55 -8.70
CA THR A 332 16.48 -32.29 -9.54
C THR A 332 15.71 -31.05 -9.09
N MET A 333 15.57 -30.83 -7.78
CA MET A 333 14.88 -29.66 -7.26
C MET A 333 15.64 -28.36 -7.58
N LEU A 334 16.96 -28.42 -7.53
CA LEU A 334 17.83 -27.28 -7.85
C LEU A 334 17.71 -26.90 -9.33
N GLU A 335 17.62 -27.88 -10.24
CA GLU A 335 17.40 -27.64 -11.66
C GLU A 335 16.01 -27.04 -11.94
N VAL A 336 14.95 -27.57 -11.30
CA VAL A 336 13.59 -27.01 -11.41
C VAL A 336 13.55 -25.56 -10.91
N HIS A 337 14.17 -25.27 -9.76
CA HIS A 337 14.23 -23.91 -9.24
C HIS A 337 14.93 -22.96 -10.22
N LYS A 338 16.03 -23.40 -10.82
CA LYS A 338 16.76 -22.63 -11.83
C LYS A 338 15.87 -22.34 -13.04
N GLN A 339 15.17 -23.35 -13.56
CA GLN A 339 14.24 -23.18 -14.67
C GLN A 339 13.11 -22.19 -14.34
N VAL A 340 12.48 -22.32 -13.17
CA VAL A 340 11.40 -21.40 -12.73
C VAL A 340 11.92 -19.97 -12.59
N SER A 341 13.16 -19.78 -12.12
CA SER A 341 13.77 -18.45 -12.06
C SER A 341 13.98 -17.86 -13.45
N GLU A 342 14.43 -18.67 -14.42
CA GLU A 342 14.61 -18.23 -15.81
C GLU A 342 13.26 -17.89 -16.46
N GLU A 343 12.21 -18.69 -16.24
CA GLU A 343 10.85 -18.42 -16.72
C GLU A 343 10.28 -17.13 -16.12
N ARG A 344 10.47 -16.90 -14.81
CA ARG A 344 10.07 -15.65 -14.14
C ARG A 344 10.74 -14.44 -14.81
N ASP A 345 12.04 -14.53 -15.07
CA ASP A 345 12.80 -13.43 -15.68
C ASP A 345 12.35 -13.18 -17.12
N GLN A 346 11.99 -14.22 -17.87
CA GLN A 346 11.38 -14.10 -19.19
C GLN A 346 10.02 -13.39 -19.11
N PHE A 347 9.11 -13.81 -18.24
CA PHE A 347 7.80 -13.15 -18.07
C PHE A 347 7.93 -11.69 -17.63
N TYR A 348 8.89 -11.37 -16.77
CA TYR A 348 9.17 -9.99 -16.36
C TYR A 348 9.62 -9.13 -17.55
N ASN A 349 10.52 -9.65 -18.39
CA ASN A 349 10.96 -8.96 -19.60
C ASN A 349 9.81 -8.78 -20.61
N ASP A 350 8.97 -9.79 -20.79
CA ASP A 350 7.80 -9.71 -21.66
C ASP A 350 6.79 -8.69 -21.15
N LEU A 351 6.54 -8.63 -19.84
CA LEU A 351 5.68 -7.62 -19.22
C LEU A 351 6.21 -6.20 -19.46
N ILE A 352 7.52 -5.98 -19.33
CA ILE A 352 8.15 -4.69 -19.68
C ILE A 352 7.95 -4.37 -21.16
N ASN A 353 8.13 -5.35 -22.05
CA ASN A 353 7.97 -5.15 -23.49
C ASN A 353 6.52 -4.83 -23.88
N VAL A 354 5.55 -5.53 -23.29
CA VAL A 354 4.11 -5.27 -23.49
C VAL A 354 3.74 -3.89 -22.96
N GLN A 355 4.25 -3.49 -21.79
CA GLN A 355 4.04 -2.14 -21.25
C GLN A 355 4.63 -1.06 -22.18
N ARG A 356 5.84 -1.26 -22.70
CA ARG A 356 6.47 -0.32 -23.63
C ARG A 356 5.73 -0.19 -24.96
N THR A 357 5.18 -1.28 -25.49
CA THR A 357 4.48 -1.31 -26.78
C THR A 357 3.03 -0.86 -26.69
N SER A 358 2.35 -1.08 -25.55
CA SER A 358 0.95 -0.70 -25.34
C SER A 358 0.78 0.80 -25.03
N THR A 359 1.78 1.42 -24.41
CA THR A 359 1.83 2.88 -24.20
C THR A 359 3.16 3.41 -24.75
N PRO A 360 3.27 3.66 -26.06
CA PRO A 360 4.49 4.24 -26.61
C PRO A 360 4.72 5.60 -25.95
N ARG A 361 5.76 5.69 -25.13
CA ARG A 361 6.12 6.95 -24.47
C ARG A 361 6.44 7.99 -25.54
N PRO A 362 6.04 9.26 -25.36
CA PRO A 362 6.44 10.34 -26.24
C PRO A 362 7.96 10.39 -26.37
N GLN A 363 8.45 10.63 -27.59
CA GLN A 363 9.87 10.87 -27.83
C GLN A 363 10.20 12.30 -27.38
N TRP A 364 10.50 12.45 -26.09
CA TRP A 364 10.76 13.74 -25.44
C TRP A 364 11.93 14.52 -26.05
N ASP A 365 12.87 13.85 -26.70
CA ASP A 365 14.00 14.51 -27.39
C ASP A 365 13.53 15.44 -28.52
N LYS A 366 12.41 15.12 -29.18
CA LYS A 366 11.82 15.97 -30.23
C LYS A 366 11.26 17.28 -29.69
N CYS A 367 10.99 17.36 -28.39
CA CYS A 367 10.48 18.59 -27.77
C CYS A 367 11.54 19.70 -27.79
N ALA A 368 12.83 19.35 -27.82
CA ALA A 368 13.92 20.30 -27.99
C ALA A 368 13.78 21.15 -29.28
N ASP A 369 13.18 20.59 -30.34
CA ASP A 369 13.02 21.28 -31.62
C ASP A 369 11.83 22.27 -31.63
N VAL A 370 10.87 22.07 -30.72
CA VAL A 370 9.61 22.83 -30.67
C VAL A 370 9.66 23.96 -29.63
N ILE A 371 10.43 23.76 -28.55
CA ILE A 371 10.52 24.71 -27.44
C ILE A 371 11.44 25.87 -27.79
N ALA A 372 10.98 27.10 -27.50
CA ALA A 372 11.80 28.29 -27.67
C ALA A 372 13.03 28.22 -26.75
N GLY A 373 14.24 28.20 -27.30
CA GLY A 373 15.49 28.02 -26.55
C GLY A 373 16.17 26.65 -26.74
N GLY A 374 15.59 25.77 -27.54
CA GLY A 374 16.26 24.57 -28.05
C GLY A 374 16.57 23.50 -27.01
N ALA A 375 17.55 22.65 -27.34
CA ALA A 375 17.95 21.50 -26.53
C ALA A 375 18.48 21.88 -25.14
N GLU A 376 19.22 22.98 -25.00
CA GLU A 376 19.78 23.42 -23.71
C GLU A 376 18.68 23.76 -22.71
N ARG A 377 17.68 24.55 -23.13
CA ARG A 377 16.55 24.90 -22.28
C ARG A 377 15.70 23.67 -21.95
N TRP A 378 15.49 22.77 -22.92
CA TRP A 378 14.75 21.54 -22.68
C TRP A 378 15.46 20.61 -21.70
N SER A 379 16.78 20.51 -21.74
CA SER A 379 17.56 19.73 -20.77
C SER A 379 17.32 20.22 -19.35
N VAL A 380 17.37 21.54 -19.13
CA VAL A 380 17.09 22.14 -17.80
C VAL A 380 15.63 21.94 -17.39
N LEU A 381 14.70 22.03 -18.33
CA LEU A 381 13.27 21.86 -18.05
C LEU A 381 12.86 20.41 -17.79
N SER A 382 13.58 19.44 -18.35
CA SER A 382 13.24 18.02 -18.27
C SER A 382 13.99 17.26 -17.17
N GLU A 383 15.06 17.85 -16.63
CA GLU A 383 15.88 17.23 -15.59
C GLU A 383 15.04 16.83 -14.36
N GLY A 384 15.15 15.56 -13.98
CA GLY A 384 14.49 15.00 -12.80
C GLY A 384 12.96 14.86 -12.89
N LYS A 385 12.34 15.10 -14.06
CA LYS A 385 10.88 15.04 -14.22
C LYS A 385 10.38 13.72 -14.79
N THR A 386 9.19 13.31 -14.33
CA THR A 386 8.48 12.16 -14.89
C THR A 386 7.82 12.53 -16.23
N SER A 387 7.49 11.52 -17.05
CA SER A 387 6.83 11.76 -18.35
C SER A 387 5.50 12.51 -18.23
N ASP A 388 4.75 12.33 -17.14
CA ASP A 388 3.52 13.08 -16.86
C ASP A 388 3.82 14.56 -16.58
N GLN A 389 4.79 14.83 -15.70
CA GLN A 389 5.25 16.18 -15.41
C GLN A 389 5.84 16.89 -16.65
N LEU A 390 6.45 16.15 -17.58
CA LEU A 390 6.92 16.71 -18.85
C LEU A 390 5.77 17.17 -19.74
N VAL A 391 4.62 16.51 -19.72
CA VAL A 391 3.41 16.99 -20.43
C VAL A 391 3.01 18.36 -19.90
N ASP A 392 2.94 18.53 -18.58
CA ASP A 392 2.55 19.81 -17.97
C ASP A 392 3.54 20.92 -18.35
N VAL A 393 4.84 20.64 -18.30
CA VAL A 393 5.88 21.60 -18.71
C VAL A 393 5.73 22.03 -20.17
N LEU A 394 5.39 21.09 -21.07
CA LEU A 394 5.13 21.42 -22.47
C LEU A 394 3.86 22.24 -22.65
N LEU A 395 2.77 21.86 -21.97
CA LEU A 395 1.50 22.58 -22.03
C LEU A 395 1.67 24.02 -21.53
N GLU A 396 2.48 24.22 -20.49
CA GLU A 396 2.84 25.53 -19.98
C GLU A 396 3.65 26.36 -20.97
N ASP A 397 4.69 25.78 -21.58
CA ASP A 397 5.56 26.52 -22.50
C ASP A 397 4.83 26.93 -23.78
N LEU A 398 4.10 25.98 -24.40
CA LEU A 398 3.29 26.24 -25.58
C LEU A 398 2.14 27.19 -25.26
N GLY A 399 1.45 26.97 -24.14
CA GLY A 399 0.38 27.84 -23.70
C GLY A 399 0.86 29.24 -23.34
N ALA A 400 2.08 29.41 -22.84
CA ALA A 400 2.66 30.72 -22.53
C ALA A 400 2.97 31.53 -23.78
N GLY A 401 3.36 30.86 -24.87
CA GLY A 401 3.48 31.49 -26.20
C GLY A 401 2.12 31.99 -26.70
N LEU A 402 1.13 31.10 -26.75
CA LEU A 402 -0.23 31.41 -27.20
C LEU A 402 -0.91 32.50 -26.35
N LEU A 403 -0.69 32.48 -25.04
CA LEU A 403 -1.24 33.49 -24.13
C LEU A 403 -0.61 34.87 -24.37
N ARG A 404 0.67 34.95 -24.74
CA ARG A 404 1.34 36.20 -25.10
C ARG A 404 0.89 36.77 -26.44
N GLU A 405 0.59 35.91 -27.40
CA GLU A 405 0.06 36.30 -28.71
C GLU A 405 -1.38 36.82 -28.61
N LYS A 406 -2.18 36.26 -27.70
CA LYS A 406 -3.59 36.63 -27.51
C LYS A 406 -3.75 38.04 -26.94
N GLU A 407 -4.38 38.95 -27.70
CA GLU A 407 -4.60 40.34 -27.28
C GLU A 407 -5.84 40.55 -26.41
N THR A 408 -6.90 39.78 -26.64
CA THR A 408 -8.16 39.90 -25.91
C THR A 408 -8.75 38.54 -25.52
N PHE A 409 -9.47 38.52 -24.40
CA PHE A 409 -10.27 37.41 -23.92
C PHE A 409 -11.75 37.69 -24.17
N VAL A 410 -12.53 36.63 -24.39
CA VAL A 410 -13.99 36.71 -24.48
C VAL A 410 -14.57 36.55 -23.09
N GLY A 411 -15.39 37.50 -22.66
CA GLY A 411 -16.08 37.47 -21.38
C GLY A 411 -17.02 36.27 -21.26
N LYS A 412 -17.09 35.67 -20.08
CA LYS A 412 -17.89 34.46 -19.78
C LYS A 412 -19.37 34.75 -19.50
N GLY A 413 -19.79 36.01 -19.55
CA GLY A 413 -21.17 36.43 -19.33
C GLY A 413 -21.49 36.77 -17.87
N ARG A 414 -22.65 37.39 -17.65
CA ARG A 414 -23.11 37.87 -16.32
C ARG A 414 -23.97 36.88 -15.52
N SER A 415 -23.98 35.61 -15.89
CA SER A 415 -24.77 34.59 -15.18
C SER A 415 -24.28 34.39 -13.75
N GLU A 416 -25.19 34.08 -12.82
CA GLU A 416 -24.87 33.73 -11.44
C GLU A 416 -23.94 32.51 -11.33
N LYS A 417 -23.99 31.61 -12.33
CA LYS A 417 -23.10 30.44 -12.40
C LYS A 417 -21.64 30.79 -12.72
N VAL A 418 -21.39 32.00 -13.24
CA VAL A 418 -20.03 32.48 -13.53
C VAL A 418 -19.47 33.11 -12.25
N PRO A 419 -18.20 32.87 -11.87
CA PRO A 419 -17.61 33.52 -10.71
C PRO A 419 -17.60 35.05 -10.86
N ILE A 420 -17.83 35.77 -9.78
CA ILE A 420 -17.99 37.25 -9.78
C ILE A 420 -16.83 38.00 -10.46
N TYR A 421 -15.59 37.52 -10.27
CA TYR A 421 -14.40 38.09 -10.88
C TYR A 421 -14.29 37.84 -12.40
N LEU A 422 -15.18 37.04 -12.99
CA LEU A 422 -15.28 36.78 -14.43
C LEU A 422 -16.61 37.26 -15.03
N ARG A 423 -17.54 37.86 -14.27
CA ARG A 423 -18.87 38.29 -14.73
C ARG A 423 -18.81 39.55 -15.60
N CYS A 424 -18.25 39.41 -16.80
CA CYS A 424 -18.15 40.48 -17.80
C CYS A 424 -18.63 39.98 -19.16
N ASP A 425 -19.24 40.88 -19.93
CA ASP A 425 -19.62 40.65 -21.33
C ASP A 425 -18.65 41.38 -22.25
N GLY A 426 -18.48 40.89 -23.47
CA GLY A 426 -17.63 41.52 -24.48
C GLY A 426 -16.17 41.09 -24.41
N LEU A 427 -15.29 41.92 -24.97
CA LEU A 427 -13.86 41.63 -25.07
C LEU A 427 -13.10 42.32 -23.93
N VAL A 428 -12.24 41.56 -23.27
CA VAL A 428 -11.40 41.97 -22.15
C VAL A 428 -9.95 41.96 -22.59
N ARG A 429 -9.16 43.00 -22.31
CA ARG A 429 -7.78 43.06 -22.80
C ARG A 429 -6.85 42.21 -21.97
N ASN A 430 -5.98 41.46 -22.65
CA ASN A 430 -4.90 40.74 -22.00
C ASN A 430 -3.76 41.68 -21.63
N LYS A 431 -3.39 41.71 -20.34
CA LYS A 431 -2.26 42.50 -19.83
C LYS A 431 -0.90 41.88 -20.13
N LYS A 432 -0.86 40.63 -20.63
CA LYS A 432 0.38 39.91 -21.01
C LYS A 432 1.41 39.87 -19.88
N LEU A 433 0.94 39.52 -18.68
CA LEU A 433 1.75 39.51 -17.46
C LEU A 433 2.81 38.40 -17.50
N THR A 434 3.98 38.70 -16.96
CA THR A 434 5.05 37.73 -16.72
C THR A 434 4.79 36.94 -15.43
N LYS A 435 5.48 35.79 -15.26
CA LYS A 435 5.37 34.98 -14.04
C LYS A 435 5.67 35.80 -12.77
N LYS A 436 6.75 36.57 -12.80
CA LYS A 436 7.20 37.42 -11.68
C LYS A 436 6.14 38.45 -11.28
N GLU A 437 5.57 39.15 -12.26
CA GLU A 437 4.52 40.13 -12.01
C GLU A 437 3.28 39.50 -11.39
N VAL A 438 2.88 38.32 -11.88
CA VAL A 438 1.73 37.60 -11.31
C VAL A 438 2.02 37.21 -9.87
N VAL A 439 3.17 36.61 -9.56
CA VAL A 439 3.51 36.22 -8.18
C VAL A 439 3.54 37.42 -7.25
N ALA A 440 4.15 38.54 -7.66
CA ALA A 440 4.16 39.76 -6.87
C ALA A 440 2.74 40.26 -6.55
N ILE A 441 1.84 40.25 -7.55
CA ILE A 441 0.44 40.62 -7.37
C ILE A 441 -0.28 39.63 -6.42
N LEU A 442 -0.04 38.33 -6.55
CA LEU A 442 -0.64 37.33 -5.66
C LEU A 442 -0.21 37.53 -4.20
N LYS A 443 1.09 37.78 -3.96
CA LYS A 443 1.61 38.10 -2.62
C LYS A 443 0.99 39.37 -2.06
N GLU A 444 0.80 40.39 -2.90
CA GLU A 444 0.15 41.64 -2.50
C GLU A 444 -1.34 41.43 -2.14
N ILE A 445 -2.07 40.64 -2.91
CA ILE A 445 -3.46 40.27 -2.63
C ILE A 445 -3.56 39.58 -1.26
N TRP A 446 -2.72 38.58 -0.99
CA TRP A 446 -2.74 37.88 0.29
C TRP A 446 -2.45 38.81 1.47
N ARG A 447 -1.47 39.70 1.32
CA ARG A 447 -1.10 40.68 2.34
C ARG A 447 -2.25 41.64 2.66
N GLU A 448 -2.84 42.27 1.63
CA GLU A 448 -3.95 43.20 1.82
C GLU A 448 -5.20 42.49 2.35
N LYS A 449 -5.41 41.24 1.95
CA LYS A 449 -6.52 40.44 2.46
C LYS A 449 -6.37 40.14 3.93
N LEU A 450 -5.18 39.69 4.35
CA LEU A 450 -4.90 39.39 5.75
C LEU A 450 -5.14 40.63 6.63
N SER A 451 -4.65 41.79 6.21
CA SER A 451 -4.91 43.06 6.90
C SER A 451 -6.40 43.45 6.90
N SER A 452 -7.11 43.25 5.79
CA SER A 452 -8.55 43.57 5.70
C SER A 452 -9.41 42.65 6.57
N ASP A 453 -9.08 41.36 6.64
CA ASP A 453 -9.83 40.38 7.43
C ASP A 453 -9.58 40.59 8.93
N GLN A 454 -8.35 40.96 9.33
CA GLN A 454 -8.03 41.39 10.69
C GLN A 454 -8.82 42.63 11.11
N GLN A 455 -8.88 43.67 10.26
CA GLN A 455 -9.62 44.90 10.55
C GLN A 455 -11.14 44.69 10.67
N LYS A 456 -11.71 43.80 9.84
CA LYS A 456 -13.16 43.54 9.82
C LYS A 456 -13.60 42.50 10.84
N GLY A 457 -12.67 41.74 11.43
CA GLY A 457 -12.96 40.65 12.36
C GLY A 457 -13.75 39.48 11.74
N LYS A 458 -13.96 39.48 10.41
CA LYS A 458 -14.68 38.44 9.67
C LYS A 458 -13.98 38.21 8.33
N ARG A 459 -13.73 36.93 8.01
CA ARG A 459 -13.12 36.51 6.75
C ARG A 459 -14.08 36.71 5.59
N SER A 460 -13.60 37.37 4.54
CA SER A 460 -14.33 37.56 3.28
C SER A 460 -13.96 36.48 2.26
N SER A 461 -14.89 36.14 1.36
CA SER A 461 -14.62 35.17 0.28
C SER A 461 -13.47 35.67 -0.60
N LEU A 462 -12.49 34.81 -0.91
CA LEU A 462 -11.37 35.18 -1.80
C LEU A 462 -11.87 35.70 -3.15
N GLN A 463 -12.96 35.14 -3.68
CA GLN A 463 -13.53 35.56 -4.97
C GLN A 463 -14.01 37.01 -4.94
N GLU A 464 -14.61 37.43 -3.81
CA GLU A 464 -15.13 38.79 -3.60
C GLU A 464 -14.00 39.78 -3.37
N PHE A 465 -13.04 39.37 -2.54
CA PHE A 465 -11.85 40.16 -2.28
C PHE A 465 -11.04 40.38 -3.56
N PHE A 466 -10.85 39.34 -4.38
CA PHE A 466 -10.07 39.38 -5.61
C PHE A 466 -10.60 40.43 -6.60
N LEU A 467 -11.92 40.46 -6.84
CA LEU A 467 -12.51 41.50 -7.69
C LEU A 467 -12.38 42.90 -7.05
N THR A 468 -12.73 43.01 -5.76
CA THR A 468 -12.71 44.29 -5.02
C THR A 468 -11.31 44.91 -4.99
N PHE A 469 -10.27 44.09 -4.90
CA PHE A 469 -8.87 44.51 -4.94
C PHE A 469 -8.54 45.25 -6.24
N PHE A 470 -8.87 44.65 -7.40
CA PHE A 470 -8.59 45.30 -8.69
C PHE A 470 -9.49 46.51 -8.96
N GLN A 471 -10.74 46.48 -8.50
CA GLN A 471 -11.63 47.65 -8.57
C GLN A 471 -11.06 48.83 -7.77
N ARG A 472 -10.52 48.56 -6.57
CA ARG A 472 -9.90 49.59 -5.73
C ARG A 472 -8.63 50.17 -6.37
N LYS A 473 -7.78 49.31 -6.96
CA LYS A 473 -6.49 49.76 -7.51
C LYS A 473 -6.57 50.40 -8.88
N TYR A 474 -7.41 49.88 -9.77
CA TYR A 474 -7.43 50.25 -11.19
C TYR A 474 -8.80 50.75 -11.69
N GLY A 475 -9.81 50.76 -10.82
CA GLY A 475 -11.18 51.13 -11.17
C GLY A 475 -11.96 50.01 -11.86
N ASP A 476 -13.29 50.15 -11.88
CA ASP A 476 -14.22 49.13 -12.40
C ASP A 476 -14.00 48.79 -13.88
N ALA A 477 -13.63 49.78 -14.69
CA ALA A 477 -13.43 49.60 -16.13
C ALA A 477 -12.25 48.68 -16.46
N LEU A 478 -11.20 48.68 -15.64
CA LEU A 478 -9.97 47.90 -15.89
C LEU A 478 -9.87 46.66 -14.99
N ALA A 479 -10.70 46.54 -13.96
CA ALA A 479 -10.67 45.41 -13.04
C ALA A 479 -10.83 44.06 -13.77
N PHE A 480 -11.71 44.00 -14.78
CA PHE A 480 -11.89 42.79 -15.57
C PHE A 480 -10.68 42.45 -16.46
N ASP A 481 -9.97 43.45 -17.02
CA ASP A 481 -8.71 43.22 -17.76
C ASP A 481 -7.69 42.48 -16.88
N TRP A 482 -7.56 42.90 -15.62
CA TRP A 482 -6.60 42.30 -14.67
C TRP A 482 -7.05 40.94 -14.16
N THR A 483 -8.30 40.79 -13.73
CA THR A 483 -8.82 39.52 -13.21
C THR A 483 -8.78 38.41 -14.26
N TYR A 484 -9.13 38.69 -15.53
CA TYR A 484 -9.01 37.71 -16.62
C TYR A 484 -7.55 37.37 -16.93
N SER A 485 -6.68 38.38 -17.01
CA SER A 485 -5.26 38.15 -17.32
C SER A 485 -4.60 37.28 -16.24
N ILE A 486 -4.85 37.57 -14.97
CA ILE A 486 -4.31 36.77 -13.86
C ILE A 486 -4.93 35.38 -13.86
N TYR A 487 -6.26 35.28 -13.97
CA TYR A 487 -6.98 33.99 -13.98
C TYR A 487 -6.48 33.04 -15.07
N GLU A 488 -6.34 33.51 -16.31
CA GLU A 488 -5.83 32.65 -17.40
C GLU A 488 -4.33 32.33 -17.22
N THR A 489 -3.55 33.22 -16.58
CA THR A 489 -2.13 32.96 -16.32
C THR A 489 -1.91 31.92 -15.22
N ILE A 490 -2.60 32.02 -14.07
CA ILE A 490 -2.48 31.05 -12.97
C ILE A 490 -3.09 29.69 -13.33
N LYS A 491 -4.08 29.67 -14.24
CA LYS A 491 -4.68 28.44 -14.76
C LYS A 491 -3.71 27.67 -15.67
N LEU A 492 -2.82 28.40 -16.35
CA LEU A 492 -1.82 27.83 -17.25
C LEU A 492 -0.67 27.18 -16.46
N TYR A 493 -0.07 27.91 -15.52
CA TYR A 493 1.13 27.48 -14.79
C TYR A 493 0.81 26.59 -13.58
N ARG A 494 0.55 25.30 -13.82
CA ARG A 494 0.23 24.31 -12.79
C ARG A 494 1.43 23.82 -12.01
N SER A 495 2.62 23.84 -12.63
CA SER A 495 3.88 23.46 -12.02
C SER A 495 4.39 24.50 -11.03
N ASN A 496 3.79 25.69 -10.99
CA ASN A 496 4.11 26.71 -10.01
C ASN A 496 3.17 26.56 -8.81
N GLU A 497 3.71 26.14 -7.67
CA GLU A 497 2.90 25.78 -6.52
C GLU A 497 2.15 26.97 -5.93
N THR A 498 2.74 28.18 -5.96
CA THR A 498 2.10 29.42 -5.47
C THR A 498 0.91 29.81 -6.35
N MET A 499 1.06 29.79 -7.67
CA MET A 499 -0.04 30.06 -8.62
C MET A 499 -1.11 28.97 -8.58
N SER A 500 -0.69 27.71 -8.52
CA SER A 500 -1.58 26.56 -8.46
C SER A 500 -2.44 26.60 -7.19
N LEU A 501 -1.85 26.82 -6.01
CA LEU A 501 -2.60 26.92 -4.76
C LEU A 501 -3.60 28.08 -4.80
N PHE A 502 -3.17 29.26 -5.28
CA PHE A 502 -4.07 30.41 -5.42
C PHE A 502 -5.23 30.12 -6.38
N TYR A 503 -4.96 29.48 -7.52
CA TYR A 503 -5.98 29.11 -8.49
C TYR A 503 -7.03 28.16 -7.90
N HIS A 504 -6.59 27.10 -7.21
CA HIS A 504 -7.49 26.12 -6.59
C HIS A 504 -8.40 26.76 -5.52
N ILE A 505 -7.87 27.70 -4.73
CA ILE A 505 -8.68 28.45 -3.75
C ILE A 505 -9.64 29.41 -4.47
N LEU A 506 -9.16 30.10 -5.52
CA LEU A 506 -9.97 31.05 -6.29
C LEU A 506 -11.18 30.40 -6.99
N ILE A 507 -11.03 29.17 -7.49
CA ILE A 507 -12.15 28.43 -8.09
C ILE A 507 -13.04 27.71 -7.05
N GLY A 508 -12.64 27.71 -5.78
CA GLY A 508 -13.35 27.02 -4.69
C GLY A 508 -13.11 25.52 -4.66
N ALA A 509 -12.03 25.02 -5.27
CA ALA A 509 -11.62 23.62 -5.18
C ALA A 509 -10.89 23.31 -3.86
N LEU A 510 -10.28 24.32 -3.24
CA LEU A 510 -9.68 24.25 -1.91
C LEU A 510 -10.20 25.40 -1.04
N ASP A 511 -10.35 25.15 0.26
CA ASP A 511 -10.62 26.19 1.24
C ASP A 511 -9.36 27.02 1.47
N GLU A 512 -9.56 28.32 1.70
CA GLU A 512 -8.51 29.25 2.06
C GLU A 512 -7.81 28.87 3.38
N ALA A 513 -8.53 28.20 4.29
CA ALA A 513 -7.93 27.68 5.52
C ALA A 513 -6.68 26.83 5.27
N VAL A 514 -6.63 26.11 4.14
CA VAL A 514 -5.47 25.30 3.73
C VAL A 514 -4.22 26.17 3.51
N TYR A 515 -4.36 27.34 2.88
CA TYR A 515 -3.24 28.26 2.68
C TYR A 515 -2.66 28.74 4.02
N HIS A 516 -3.53 29.16 4.94
CA HIS A 516 -3.13 29.63 6.27
C HIS A 516 -2.53 28.49 7.11
N ALA A 517 -3.07 27.28 7.00
CA ALA A 517 -2.54 26.10 7.68
C ALA A 517 -1.12 25.75 7.21
N LEU A 518 -0.87 25.78 5.90
CA LEU A 518 0.46 25.55 5.34
C LEU A 518 1.46 26.63 5.79
N LEU A 519 1.07 27.91 5.78
CA LEU A 519 1.90 28.99 6.32
C LEU A 519 2.20 28.80 7.80
N GLN A 520 1.21 28.38 8.58
CA GLN A 520 1.39 28.10 10.00
C GLN A 520 2.38 26.94 10.23
N GLN A 521 2.28 25.85 9.45
CA GLN A 521 3.22 24.73 9.53
C GLN A 521 4.65 25.16 9.21
N LEU A 522 4.84 25.99 8.17
CA LEU A 522 6.15 26.53 7.82
C LEU A 522 6.69 27.46 8.92
N GLY A 523 5.84 28.30 9.50
CA GLY A 523 6.20 29.18 10.62
C GLY A 523 6.60 28.39 11.87
N THR A 524 5.85 27.34 12.22
CA THR A 524 6.17 26.44 13.34
C THR A 524 7.51 25.74 13.10
N LEU A 525 7.72 25.18 11.91
CA LEU A 525 8.99 24.53 11.58
C LEU A 525 10.16 25.52 11.65
N LEU A 526 10.01 26.71 11.06
CA LEU A 526 11.06 27.73 11.11
C LEU A 526 11.37 28.13 12.56
N LYS A 527 10.35 28.29 13.40
CA LYS A 527 10.51 28.58 14.82
C LYS A 527 11.31 27.49 15.54
N GLU A 528 10.97 26.21 15.36
CA GLU A 528 11.70 25.09 15.98
C GLU A 528 13.15 25.01 15.48
N LEU A 529 13.39 25.22 14.18
CA LEU A 529 14.74 25.26 13.62
C LEU A 529 15.58 26.43 14.17
N THR A 530 14.98 27.62 14.32
CA THR A 530 15.66 28.75 14.95
C THR A 530 15.93 28.55 16.44
N ALA A 531 15.07 27.79 17.13
CA ALA A 531 15.29 27.44 18.54
C ALA A 531 16.41 26.41 18.71
N ALA A 532 16.56 25.49 17.76
CA ALA A 532 17.66 24.53 17.72
C ALA A 532 19.01 25.21 17.40
N ASP A 533 19.01 26.26 16.56
CA ASP A 533 20.20 27.04 16.19
C ASP A 533 20.58 28.07 17.28
N THR A 534 21.02 27.55 18.43
CA THR A 534 21.44 28.36 19.59
C THR A 534 22.53 29.39 19.27
N ALA A 535 23.35 29.13 18.25
CA ALA A 535 24.42 30.00 17.79
C ALA A 535 23.99 30.99 16.69
N ASN A 536 22.73 30.92 16.23
CA ASN A 536 22.15 31.70 15.13
C ASN A 536 23.02 31.73 13.85
N THR A 537 23.67 30.61 13.57
CA THR A 537 24.60 30.47 12.44
C THR A 537 23.85 30.30 11.11
N GLY A 538 22.56 29.94 11.15
CA GLY A 538 21.78 29.52 10.00
C GLY A 538 22.07 28.08 9.56
N GLN A 539 22.78 27.31 10.39
CA GLN A 539 23.20 25.94 10.13
C GLN A 539 22.78 25.03 11.29
N LEU A 540 22.41 23.80 10.96
CA LEU A 540 22.10 22.76 11.95
C LEU A 540 22.79 21.46 11.56
N THR A 541 23.18 20.66 12.54
CA THR A 541 23.59 19.27 12.31
C THR A 541 22.39 18.41 11.91
N ARG A 542 22.64 17.22 11.34
CA ARG A 542 21.56 16.26 11.03
C ARG A 542 20.70 15.94 12.26
N GLU A 543 21.33 15.73 13.40
CA GLU A 543 20.65 15.37 14.64
C GLU A 543 19.76 16.51 15.12
N GLU A 544 20.28 17.74 15.17
CA GLU A 544 19.52 18.93 15.56
C GLU A 544 18.35 19.20 14.61
N PHE A 545 18.56 19.08 13.29
CA PHE A 545 17.51 19.27 12.30
C PHE A 545 16.42 18.19 12.42
N SER A 546 16.81 16.93 12.63
CA SER A 546 15.88 15.81 12.84
C SER A 546 15.06 15.99 14.12
N LEU A 547 15.69 16.42 15.21
CA LEU A 547 15.00 16.74 16.47
C LEU A 547 14.02 17.91 16.29
N ALA A 548 14.40 18.95 15.57
CA ALA A 548 13.51 20.07 15.26
C ALA A 548 12.31 19.64 14.39
N LEU A 549 12.51 18.76 13.41
CA LEU A 549 11.42 18.17 12.62
C LEU A 549 10.46 17.36 13.49
N LYS A 550 10.98 16.53 14.39
CA LYS A 550 10.18 15.73 15.34
C LYS A 550 9.40 16.60 16.32
N SER A 551 10.00 17.70 16.76
CA SER A 551 9.35 18.71 17.61
C SER A 551 8.20 19.41 16.87
N ALA A 552 8.45 19.85 15.63
CA ALA A 552 7.47 20.54 14.81
C ALA A 552 6.32 19.63 14.34
N PHE A 553 6.60 18.35 14.09
CA PHE A 553 5.64 17.39 13.54
C PHE A 553 5.65 16.04 14.29
N PRO A 554 5.06 15.96 15.50
CA PRO A 554 5.13 14.77 16.34
C PRO A 554 4.41 13.52 15.79
N LEU A 555 3.49 13.70 14.83
CA LEU A 555 2.70 12.60 14.24
C LEU A 555 3.35 11.97 13.01
N LYS A 556 4.43 12.56 12.47
CA LYS A 556 5.10 12.03 11.27
C LYS A 556 5.90 10.79 11.60
N THR A 557 5.93 9.83 10.67
CA THR A 557 6.74 8.62 10.82
C THR A 557 8.24 8.91 10.63
N GLU A 558 9.09 7.97 11.05
CA GLU A 558 10.53 8.09 10.83
C GLU A 558 10.88 8.12 9.34
N GLU A 559 10.13 7.40 8.48
CA GLU A 559 10.31 7.48 7.04
C GLU A 559 9.98 8.87 6.49
N GLU A 560 8.87 9.48 6.92
CA GLU A 560 8.45 10.81 6.48
C GLU A 560 9.45 11.90 6.93
N ILE A 561 10.02 11.76 8.12
CA ILE A 561 11.07 12.65 8.63
C ILE A 561 12.36 12.47 7.82
N GLN A 562 12.72 11.23 7.47
CA GLN A 562 13.88 10.95 6.64
C GLN A 562 13.73 11.52 5.22
N GLU A 563 12.54 11.45 4.62
CA GLU A 563 12.26 12.11 3.34
C GLU A 563 12.43 13.64 3.41
N LEU A 564 12.04 14.27 4.52
CA LEU A 564 12.23 15.71 4.72
C LEU A 564 13.71 16.07 4.90
N LEU A 565 14.49 15.22 5.57
CA LEU A 565 15.95 15.38 5.66
C LEU A 565 16.63 15.31 4.29
N GLU A 566 16.23 14.36 3.44
CA GLU A 566 16.72 14.23 2.07
C GLU A 566 16.32 15.45 1.22
N ALA A 567 15.08 15.92 1.37
CA ALA A 567 14.58 17.11 0.68
C ALA A 567 15.26 18.41 1.13
N ALA A 568 15.77 18.45 2.37
CA ALA A 568 16.61 19.53 2.89
C ALA A 568 18.04 19.51 2.31
N GLY A 569 18.38 18.50 1.51
CA GLY A 569 19.68 18.38 0.85
C GLY A 569 20.76 17.74 1.71
N TYR A 570 20.39 16.96 2.73
CA TYR A 570 21.34 16.20 3.54
C TYR A 570 22.14 15.23 2.66
N LYS A 571 23.46 15.23 2.84
CA LYS A 571 24.40 14.29 2.19
C LYS A 571 25.34 13.73 3.23
N THR A 572 25.64 12.44 3.16
CA THR A 572 26.54 11.74 4.09
C THR A 572 27.96 12.31 4.16
N GLU A 573 28.36 13.12 3.17
CA GLU A 573 29.67 13.79 3.09
C GLU A 573 29.75 15.05 3.94
N TYR A 574 28.62 15.71 4.24
CA TYR A 574 28.55 16.96 4.99
C TYR A 574 27.40 16.90 6.00
N ASP A 575 27.73 16.86 7.29
CA ASP A 575 26.73 16.71 8.35
C ASP A 575 25.99 18.02 8.72
N THR A 576 26.09 19.05 7.88
CA THR A 576 25.50 20.38 8.13
C THR A 576 24.44 20.73 7.09
N ILE A 577 23.32 21.27 7.58
CA ILE A 577 22.16 21.68 6.78
C ILE A 577 21.97 23.20 6.95
N MET A 578 22.04 23.93 5.85
CA MET A 578 21.69 25.36 5.80
C MET A 578 20.17 25.49 5.76
N TYR A 579 19.52 25.80 6.87
CA TYR A 579 18.05 25.78 6.92
C TYR A 579 17.39 27.07 6.38
N LYS A 580 18.05 28.23 6.48
CA LYS A 580 17.49 29.53 6.04
C LYS A 580 17.13 29.55 4.54
N PRO A 581 17.98 29.04 3.62
CA PRO A 581 17.64 28.99 2.20
C PRO A 581 16.48 28.04 1.86
N LEU A 582 16.17 27.05 2.71
CA LEU A 582 15.14 26.05 2.43
C LEU A 582 13.71 26.64 2.39
N PHE A 583 13.52 27.84 2.94
CA PHE A 583 12.25 28.56 2.94
C PHE A 583 12.20 29.66 1.87
N PHE A 584 13.27 29.84 1.10
CA PHE A 584 13.33 30.88 0.08
C PHE A 584 12.44 30.54 -1.11
N GLU A 585 11.52 31.44 -1.43
CA GLU A 585 10.75 31.44 -2.67
C GLU A 585 11.40 32.41 -3.65
N ASP A 586 11.65 31.96 -4.88
CA ASP A 586 12.23 32.85 -5.89
C ASP A 586 11.23 33.89 -6.40
N GLU A 587 11.72 34.85 -7.19
CA GLU A 587 10.91 35.91 -7.80
C GLU A 587 9.78 35.38 -8.70
N GLU A 588 9.89 34.14 -9.17
CA GLU A 588 8.90 33.47 -10.00
C GLU A 588 7.93 32.61 -9.20
N GLY A 589 8.04 32.57 -7.86
CA GLY A 589 7.18 31.82 -6.98
C GLY A 589 7.54 30.33 -6.85
N LYS A 590 8.75 29.95 -7.26
CA LYS A 590 9.25 28.59 -7.11
C LYS A 590 9.75 28.39 -5.69
N ILE A 591 9.28 27.33 -5.07
CA ILE A 591 9.62 26.99 -3.68
C ILE A 591 10.66 25.86 -3.66
N GLN A 592 11.43 25.76 -2.58
CA GLN A 592 12.43 24.70 -2.41
C GLN A 592 11.80 23.31 -2.20
N LEU A 593 12.58 22.26 -2.48
CA LEU A 593 12.17 20.86 -2.36
C LEU A 593 11.59 20.51 -0.98
N LEU A 594 12.15 21.04 0.12
CA LEU A 594 11.63 20.80 1.46
C LEU A 594 10.17 21.21 1.59
N VAL A 595 9.81 22.41 1.12
CA VAL A 595 8.44 22.92 1.23
C VAL A 595 7.49 22.16 0.30
N ILE A 596 7.96 21.80 -0.91
CA ILE A 596 7.20 20.95 -1.84
C ILE A 596 6.89 19.60 -1.17
N LYS A 597 7.90 18.97 -0.55
CA LYS A 597 7.73 17.69 0.15
C LYS A 597 6.82 17.79 1.36
N LEU A 598 6.93 18.85 2.16
CA LEU A 598 6.02 19.09 3.29
C LEU A 598 4.55 19.17 2.83
N ARG A 599 4.29 19.88 1.73
CA ARG A 599 2.95 19.98 1.14
C ARG A 599 2.44 18.65 0.63
N ASN A 600 3.28 17.88 -0.06
CA ASN A 600 2.91 16.55 -0.54
C ASN A 600 2.55 15.62 0.63
N GLN A 601 3.35 15.63 1.70
CA GLN A 601 3.04 14.88 2.92
C GLN A 601 1.72 15.34 3.54
N TYR A 602 1.46 16.66 3.62
CA TYR A 602 0.16 17.17 4.10
C TYR A 602 -1.03 16.62 3.29
N VAL A 603 -0.92 16.57 1.96
CA VAL A 603 -1.98 16.01 1.10
C VAL A 603 -2.16 14.50 1.34
N THR A 604 -1.06 13.75 1.46
CA THR A 604 -1.10 12.31 1.75
C THR A 604 -1.71 12.03 3.12
N GLU A 605 -1.26 12.72 4.17
CA GLU A 605 -1.77 12.60 5.54
C GLU A 605 -3.27 12.87 5.60
N LYS A 606 -3.72 13.93 4.91
CA LYS A 606 -5.14 14.27 4.81
C LYS A 606 -5.93 13.16 4.12
N GLN A 607 -5.42 12.61 3.03
CA GLN A 607 -6.07 11.51 2.31
C GLN A 607 -6.18 10.26 3.19
N VAL A 608 -5.12 9.92 3.93
CA VAL A 608 -5.13 8.81 4.88
C VAL A 608 -6.16 9.05 5.98
N TYR A 609 -6.19 10.25 6.57
CA TYR A 609 -7.17 10.59 7.60
C TYR A 609 -8.62 10.48 7.10
N LEU A 610 -8.88 10.85 5.85
CA LEU A 610 -10.20 10.70 5.24
C LEU A 610 -10.55 9.26 4.89
N CYS A 611 -9.57 8.44 4.49
CA CYS A 611 -9.78 7.00 4.32
C CYS A 611 -10.17 6.34 5.66
N ASP A 612 -9.52 6.72 6.76
CA ASP A 612 -9.86 6.22 8.09
C ASP A 612 -11.27 6.68 8.51
N LEU A 613 -11.62 7.94 8.20
CA LEU A 613 -12.97 8.47 8.43
C LEU A 613 -14.03 7.71 7.65
N GLN A 614 -13.75 7.41 6.38
CA GLN A 614 -14.64 6.62 5.55
C GLN A 614 -14.78 5.19 6.07
N ALA A 615 -13.71 4.58 6.59
CA ALA A 615 -13.75 3.25 7.17
C ALA A 615 -14.63 3.17 8.43
N GLU A 616 -14.55 4.17 9.32
CA GLU A 616 -15.40 4.23 10.52
C GLU A 616 -16.87 4.54 10.21
N LEU A 617 -17.14 5.38 9.20
CA LEU A 617 -18.50 5.63 8.73
C LEU A 617 -19.12 4.40 8.03
N GLY A 618 -18.29 3.44 7.60
CA GLY A 618 -18.71 2.14 7.09
C GLY A 618 -19.63 2.24 5.86
N ASN A 619 -20.75 1.51 5.89
CA ASN A 619 -21.70 1.41 4.77
C ASN A 619 -22.85 2.44 4.85
N LEU A 620 -22.68 3.54 5.58
CA LEU A 620 -23.69 4.60 5.64
C LEU A 620 -23.79 5.31 4.28
N MET A 621 -24.98 5.27 3.68
CA MET A 621 -25.26 6.00 2.44
C MET A 621 -25.44 7.50 2.69
N GLU A 622 -26.04 7.84 3.83
CA GLU A 622 -26.27 9.21 4.29
C GLU A 622 -25.73 9.35 5.71
N VAL A 623 -25.03 10.45 5.97
CA VAL A 623 -24.32 10.71 7.23
C VAL A 623 -24.96 11.90 7.93
N ARG A 624 -25.28 11.76 9.22
CA ARG A 624 -25.75 12.85 10.08
C ARG A 624 -24.58 13.52 10.82
N PRO A 625 -24.76 14.75 11.33
CA PRO A 625 -23.74 15.41 12.14
C PRO A 625 -23.25 14.58 13.33
N ASP A 626 -24.14 13.86 13.99
CA ASP A 626 -23.80 13.05 15.17
C ASP A 626 -23.00 11.79 14.80
N ASP A 627 -23.30 11.18 13.65
CA ASP A 627 -22.52 10.06 13.12
C ASP A 627 -21.10 10.54 12.79
N LEU A 628 -20.97 11.70 12.16
CA LEU A 628 -19.68 12.32 11.83
C LEU A 628 -18.89 12.72 13.08
N ARG A 629 -19.56 13.27 14.11
CA ARG A 629 -18.94 13.55 15.43
C ARG A 629 -18.37 12.29 16.05
N THR A 630 -19.16 11.22 16.06
CA THR A 630 -18.76 9.95 16.65
C THR A 630 -17.57 9.35 15.90
N ALA A 631 -17.57 9.39 14.57
CA ALA A 631 -16.46 8.93 13.75
C ALA A 631 -15.17 9.72 14.03
N PHE A 632 -15.23 11.05 14.04
CA PHE A 632 -14.05 11.87 14.38
C PHE A 632 -13.52 11.60 15.79
N CYS A 633 -14.39 11.52 16.81
CA CYS A 633 -13.96 11.22 18.18
C CYS A 633 -13.38 9.81 18.33
N THR A 634 -13.79 8.86 17.48
CA THR A 634 -13.25 7.48 17.49
C THR A 634 -11.84 7.46 16.90
N ILE A 635 -11.62 8.21 15.82
CA ILE A 635 -10.36 8.22 15.06
C ILE A 635 -9.32 9.15 15.68
N ASP A 636 -9.76 10.27 16.25
CA ASP A 636 -8.93 11.28 16.91
C ASP A 636 -9.57 11.70 18.26
N PRO A 637 -9.33 10.93 19.33
CA PRO A 637 -9.82 11.26 20.66
C PRO A 637 -9.22 12.56 21.24
N GLY A 638 -8.12 13.07 20.66
CA GLY A 638 -7.45 14.29 21.09
C GLY A 638 -8.00 15.57 20.46
N LEU A 639 -8.99 15.44 19.56
CA LEU A 639 -9.51 16.55 18.78
C LEU A 639 -10.25 17.58 19.66
N ALA A 640 -9.78 18.82 19.62
CA ALA A 640 -10.44 19.92 20.32
C ALA A 640 -11.86 20.17 19.79
N GLU A 641 -12.81 20.45 20.69
CA GLU A 641 -14.24 20.64 20.35
C GLU A 641 -14.44 21.76 19.29
N GLN A 642 -13.65 22.84 19.38
CA GLN A 642 -13.69 23.94 18.40
C GLN A 642 -13.27 23.50 16.99
N THR A 643 -12.29 22.60 16.90
CA THR A 643 -11.82 22.05 15.62
C THR A 643 -12.82 21.04 15.07
N LEU A 644 -13.40 20.21 15.93
CA LEU A 644 -14.47 19.28 15.55
C LEU A 644 -15.69 20.02 14.98
N ASP A 645 -16.13 21.09 15.65
CA ASP A 645 -17.24 21.92 15.17
C ASP A 645 -16.92 22.60 13.83
N TYR A 646 -15.66 23.03 13.63
CA TYR A 646 -15.21 23.54 12.33
C TYR A 646 -15.29 22.46 11.24
N TYR A 647 -14.81 21.23 11.50
CA TYR A 647 -14.85 20.13 10.53
C TYR A 647 -16.28 19.74 10.12
N ILE A 648 -17.18 19.70 11.10
CA ILE A 648 -18.60 19.46 10.84
C ILE A 648 -19.20 20.64 10.06
N GLY A 649 -18.85 21.86 10.42
CA GLY A 649 -19.28 23.05 9.68
C GLY A 649 -18.83 23.02 8.22
N CYS A 650 -17.62 22.54 7.93
CA CYS A 650 -17.12 22.33 6.58
C CYS A 650 -17.90 21.24 5.82
N ALA A 651 -18.20 20.11 6.46
CA ALA A 651 -18.96 19.03 5.85
C ALA A 651 -20.39 19.46 5.45
N PHE A 652 -21.07 20.21 6.34
CA PHE A 652 -22.46 20.61 6.14
C PHE A 652 -22.62 21.99 5.48
N LEU A 653 -21.53 22.75 5.31
CA LEU A 653 -21.49 24.13 4.78
C LEU A 653 -22.31 25.14 5.62
N VAL A 654 -22.42 24.88 6.92
CA VAL A 654 -23.26 25.64 7.84
C VAL A 654 -22.52 25.79 9.18
N PRO A 655 -22.47 26.99 9.79
CA PRO A 655 -21.84 27.18 11.08
C PRO A 655 -22.60 26.45 12.20
N LYS A 656 -21.94 26.15 13.33
CA LYS A 656 -22.49 25.35 14.44
C LYS A 656 -23.88 25.83 14.89
N GLU A 657 -24.11 27.14 14.90
CA GLU A 657 -25.33 27.77 15.38
C GLU A 657 -26.56 27.53 14.48
N GLN A 658 -26.34 27.12 13.23
CA GLN A 658 -27.38 26.88 12.23
C GLN A 658 -27.49 25.40 11.84
N LEU A 659 -26.74 24.53 12.51
CA LEU A 659 -26.66 23.11 12.18
C LEU A 659 -27.93 22.38 12.61
N ASP A 660 -28.69 21.84 11.66
CA ASP A 660 -29.84 21.00 11.94
C ASP A 660 -29.36 19.56 12.27
N PRO A 661 -29.62 19.04 13.48
CA PRO A 661 -29.21 17.68 13.86
C PRO A 661 -29.90 16.59 13.03
N THR A 662 -30.98 16.91 12.31
CA THR A 662 -31.68 15.99 11.42
C THR A 662 -31.19 16.04 9.97
N ALA A 663 -30.32 17.00 9.62
CA ALA A 663 -29.75 17.08 8.29
C ALA A 663 -28.90 15.84 7.97
N SER A 664 -29.03 15.32 6.76
CA SER A 664 -28.26 14.18 6.29
C SER A 664 -27.77 14.47 4.87
N ILE A 665 -26.55 14.03 4.57
CA ILE A 665 -25.89 14.27 3.28
C ILE A 665 -25.31 12.95 2.80
N PRO A 666 -25.37 12.67 1.47
CA PRO A 666 -24.68 11.51 0.90
C PRO A 666 -23.19 11.51 1.23
N ILE A 667 -22.65 10.33 1.58
CA ILE A 667 -21.26 10.18 2.00
C ILE A 667 -20.26 10.71 0.96
N ASP A 668 -20.52 10.52 -0.34
CA ASP A 668 -19.67 10.99 -1.42
C ASP A 668 -19.53 12.52 -1.44
N ILE A 669 -20.65 13.23 -1.22
CA ILE A 669 -20.68 14.70 -1.17
C ILE A 669 -19.97 15.19 0.09
N LEU A 670 -20.16 14.48 1.21
CA LEU A 670 -19.50 14.81 2.47
C LEU A 670 -17.98 14.66 2.35
N MET A 671 -17.50 13.55 1.80
CA MET A 671 -16.08 13.32 1.54
C MET A 671 -15.51 14.36 0.58
N GLN A 672 -16.24 14.68 -0.49
CA GLN A 672 -15.80 15.72 -1.43
C GLN A 672 -15.63 17.09 -0.75
N ARG A 673 -16.55 17.47 0.15
CA ARG A 673 -16.46 18.74 0.89
C ARG A 673 -15.30 18.73 1.89
N LEU A 674 -15.13 17.64 2.61
CA LEU A 674 -14.01 17.47 3.54
C LEU A 674 -12.65 17.47 2.80
N MET A 675 -12.58 16.89 1.60
CA MET A 675 -11.41 16.97 0.73
C MET A 675 -11.02 18.41 0.36
N THR A 676 -11.96 19.37 0.40
CA THR A 676 -11.64 20.79 0.14
C THR A 676 -11.16 21.55 1.37
N ALA A 677 -11.54 21.14 2.59
CA ALA A 677 -11.28 21.86 3.85
C ALA A 677 -9.89 21.62 4.46
N ASP A 678 -9.43 22.42 5.43
CA ASP A 678 -8.22 22.07 6.22
C ASP A 678 -8.56 21.00 7.26
N LEU A 679 -8.01 19.79 7.09
CA LEU A 679 -8.23 18.64 7.98
C LEU A 679 -6.90 18.04 8.40
N ARG A 680 -6.68 17.93 9.72
CA ARG A 680 -5.47 17.39 10.31
C ARG A 680 -5.79 16.64 11.60
N ARG A 681 -5.03 15.58 11.86
CA ARG A 681 -5.06 14.89 13.15
C ARG A 681 -4.36 15.74 14.21
N GLN A 682 -4.91 15.78 15.42
CA GLN A 682 -4.31 16.45 16.57
C GLN A 682 -3.57 15.45 17.47
N VAL A 683 -2.49 15.91 18.09
CA VAL A 683 -1.74 15.10 19.06
C VAL A 683 -2.55 15.02 20.35
N VAL A 684 -2.75 13.80 20.87
CA VAL A 684 -3.32 13.58 22.20
C VAL A 684 -2.32 14.08 23.24
N VAL A 685 -2.55 15.27 23.79
CA VAL A 685 -1.78 15.76 24.94
C VAL A 685 -2.35 15.10 26.20
N SER A 686 -1.77 13.97 26.59
CA SER A 686 -2.08 13.33 27.87
C SER A 686 -1.48 14.13 29.04
N GLY A 687 -2.31 14.96 29.69
CA GLY A 687 -2.28 15.31 31.12
C GLY A 687 -1.07 16.07 31.69
N ASP A 688 -1.23 17.38 31.89
CA ASP A 688 -1.25 18.00 33.23
C ASP A 688 -1.49 19.51 33.10
N ALA A 689 -2.77 19.90 33.19
CA ALA A 689 -3.15 21.30 33.29
C ALA A 689 -2.85 21.82 34.70
N LYS A 690 -1.68 22.42 34.89
CA LYS A 690 -1.50 23.47 35.91
C LYS A 690 -1.79 24.82 35.28
N CYS A 691 -2.93 25.39 35.69
CA CYS A 691 -3.32 26.77 35.45
C CYS A 691 -2.16 27.75 35.68
N LEU A 692 -1.90 28.61 34.69
CA LEU A 692 -1.52 30.00 34.92
C LEU A 692 -2.11 30.88 33.79
N PRO A 693 -2.39 32.16 34.08
CA PRO A 693 -3.54 32.87 33.54
C PRO A 693 -3.27 33.54 32.19
N SER A 694 -4.38 33.84 31.53
CA SER A 694 -4.51 34.76 30.40
C SER A 694 -3.62 36.00 30.54
N SER A 695 -2.62 36.13 29.66
CA SER A 695 -1.99 37.40 29.33
C SER A 695 -2.26 37.72 27.87
N THR A 696 -3.28 38.55 27.68
CA THR A 696 -3.34 39.56 26.62
C THR A 696 -2.00 40.30 26.55
N THR A 697 -1.68 40.82 25.36
CA THR A 697 -0.50 41.61 24.95
C THR A 697 0.75 40.79 24.62
N ALA A 698 0.93 40.53 23.32
CA ALA A 698 2.24 40.37 22.70
C ALA A 698 2.34 41.40 21.58
N GLU A 699 3.22 42.37 21.77
CA GLU A 699 3.71 43.26 20.71
C GLU A 699 4.27 42.41 19.57
N GLU A 700 3.76 42.64 18.37
CA GLU A 700 4.30 42.09 17.13
C GLU A 700 5.65 42.76 16.85
N ALA A 701 6.74 42.05 17.14
CA ALA A 701 8.01 42.32 16.49
C ALA A 701 7.90 41.88 15.03
N GLU A 702 8.06 42.85 14.12
CA GLU A 702 8.16 42.67 12.68
C GLU A 702 9.08 41.48 12.34
N SER A 703 8.48 40.39 11.88
CA SER A 703 9.20 39.31 11.22
C SER A 703 9.33 39.65 9.74
N PRO A 704 10.51 39.46 9.13
CA PRO A 704 10.72 39.81 7.73
C PRO A 704 9.89 38.89 6.83
N LEU A 705 9.26 39.54 5.86
CA LEU A 705 8.53 39.00 4.72
C LEU A 705 9.03 37.62 4.26
N ILE A 706 8.13 36.63 4.34
CA ILE A 706 8.09 35.42 3.51
C ILE A 706 7.43 35.79 2.17
#